data_AF-A0A7M7JD31-F1
#
_entry.id   AF-A0A7M7JD31-F1
#
_cell.length_a   1.000
_cell.length_b   1.000
_cell.length_c   1.000
_cell.angle_alpha   90.00
_cell.angle_beta   90.00
_cell.angle_gamma   90.00
#
_symmetry.space_group_name_H-M   'P 1'
#
loop_
_entity.id
_entity.type
_entity.pdbx_description
1 polymer ?
#
loop_
_entity_poly.entity_id
_entity_poly.type
_entity_poly.pdbx_seq_one_letter_code
_entity_poly.pdbx_strand_id
1 'polypeptide(L)'
;MSKYESWQDVLDDTCERLRANGALQKGFKSLTCNADRILFCLQESLTQTRVDEWLEVLCSARHKKFWEKAFELRSEGNLCFGVQRYREAAEYYTRSILCAPFPAVCTNGPNQGHAEELALSFANRSAAWFYLNKFSLALRDIEQALQYDYPANLRYKLHLRQAQCLLKTASFEAAQVTLTDAEMALDLSGLDEEKLGKQAREIEMLRHKCSSKIPVEEELETDDETDEDELVQPSPHTTIPNASSALDSLYSTEKGRFIVANRDLRPGDNLFVERPYASVLLPSFSKTHCHHCYKRIRAAYPCQQCAQVRFCSTRCAQKAWENYHRAECGYLDLLTSVGIAHLAERVVLITGIGLLEDFMKSRSSLECSYLPVYQLITHEEDMHIEDLFQYSLTATLLLKFLERHTTFFTTTQLSERVQNLQLRAGVCSSNRHSLRGYIRSECSPQLKLYVGGLLLRHIEQLICNAHAITTIQQPGDNVIEEDGIILEQEQVRVATAIYPSASLMNHSCEPNITSGFRFGSTLVVKAIRTIAAGEEVFNCYGPHYRRMPFQERQTALLEQYFFHCDCTACRRGDVDDQILMALRCEYCEGPLSSVASSGKADCLQCHTTQECLEKEQKAFQMHDLFVQGVQLAEIESYGEALDRLQRCLAAREKLLYRHNKQLMETRDMVAKCLCALQRFREAVGPLKLAIESVRFVYGKHSIELGNELLKYGDVLMNATQESFARSGYSRELATLIGDTKRVLLQTEPIFLLHYGKAHPAIKELAGKRAKLDQFIARFKSPSPSEQRD
;
A
#
# COMPACT_ATOMS: atom_id res chain seq x y z
N MET A 1 4.27 35.44 7.95
CA MET A 1 4.16 33.97 7.89
C MET A 1 4.90 33.19 8.98
N SER A 2 5.69 33.79 9.89
CA SER A 2 6.28 33.07 11.05
C SER A 2 5.27 32.60 12.11
N LYS A 3 3.96 32.67 11.82
CA LYS A 3 2.84 32.36 12.72
C LYS A 3 2.09 31.07 12.31
N TYR A 4 2.20 30.65 11.05
CA TYR A 4 1.47 29.48 10.53
C TYR A 4 2.45 28.34 10.30
N GLU A 5 2.14 27.17 10.84
CA GLU A 5 2.93 25.96 10.71
C GLU A 5 2.38 25.06 9.60
N SER A 6 1.08 25.17 9.29
CA SER A 6 0.37 24.34 8.31
C SER A 6 -0.60 25.15 7.42
N TRP A 7 -1.00 24.55 6.29
CA TRP A 7 -2.06 25.11 5.45
C TRP A 7 -3.42 25.13 6.18
N GLN A 8 -3.66 24.17 7.07
CA GLN A 8 -4.88 24.14 7.89
C GLN A 8 -4.96 25.37 8.80
N ASP A 9 -3.84 25.81 9.38
CA ASP A 9 -3.82 27.03 10.22
C ASP A 9 -4.22 28.28 9.42
N VAL A 10 -3.83 28.33 8.13
CA VAL A 10 -4.21 29.40 7.20
C VAL A 10 -5.70 29.32 6.88
N LEU A 11 -6.22 28.12 6.63
CA LEU A 11 -7.64 27.88 6.37
C LEU A 11 -8.50 28.31 7.57
N ASP A 12 -8.13 27.92 8.78
CA ASP A 12 -8.87 28.20 10.01
C ASP A 12 -8.87 29.70 10.33
N ASP A 13 -7.70 30.38 10.34
CA ASP A 13 -7.62 31.84 10.60
C ASP A 13 -8.36 32.64 9.52
N THR A 14 -8.29 32.22 8.26
CA THR A 14 -9.01 32.91 7.17
C THR A 14 -10.51 32.73 7.29
N CYS A 15 -10.97 31.50 7.55
CA CYS A 15 -12.38 31.18 7.75
C CYS A 15 -12.97 31.96 8.94
N GLU A 16 -12.26 32.00 10.08
CA GLU A 16 -12.69 32.73 11.27
C GLU A 16 -12.83 34.24 11.00
N ARG A 17 -11.87 34.86 10.31
CA ARG A 17 -11.91 36.29 9.96
C ARG A 17 -13.07 36.64 9.02
N LEU A 18 -13.33 35.79 8.02
CA LEU A 18 -14.45 35.99 7.10
C LEU A 18 -15.81 35.68 7.73
N ARG A 19 -15.84 34.80 8.73
CA ARG A 19 -17.02 34.62 9.57
C ARG A 19 -17.28 35.88 10.40
N ALA A 20 -16.24 36.41 11.05
CA ALA A 20 -16.34 37.59 11.91
C ALA A 20 -16.77 38.86 11.17
N ASN A 21 -16.31 39.05 9.93
CA ASN A 21 -16.72 40.21 9.10
C ASN A 21 -18.04 39.98 8.33
N GLY A 22 -18.64 38.79 8.44
CA GLY A 22 -19.92 38.42 7.81
C GLY A 22 -19.85 38.06 6.32
N ALA A 23 -18.68 38.10 5.68
CA ALA A 23 -18.51 37.78 4.27
C ALA A 23 -18.88 36.32 3.96
N LEU A 24 -18.61 35.40 4.89
CA LEU A 24 -18.97 33.99 4.73
C LEU A 24 -20.50 33.80 4.68
N GLN A 25 -21.24 34.41 5.61
CA GLN A 25 -22.69 34.22 5.73
C GLN A 25 -23.51 35.05 4.73
N LYS A 26 -23.09 36.27 4.41
CA LYS A 26 -23.83 37.17 3.50
C LYS A 26 -23.41 37.04 2.04
N GLY A 27 -22.16 36.67 1.78
CA GLY A 27 -21.60 36.51 0.44
C GLY A 27 -21.53 35.05 0.03
N PHE A 28 -20.55 34.33 0.58
CA PHE A 28 -20.20 32.98 0.14
C PHE A 28 -21.35 31.97 0.21
N LYS A 29 -22.16 32.00 1.28
CA LYS A 29 -23.32 31.11 1.46
C LYS A 29 -24.32 31.14 0.32
N SER A 30 -24.47 32.30 -0.33
CA SER A 30 -25.48 32.50 -1.38
C SER A 30 -25.08 31.93 -2.74
N LEU A 31 -23.82 31.48 -2.88
CA LEU A 31 -23.27 30.99 -4.13
C LEU A 31 -23.72 29.55 -4.39
N THR A 32 -24.21 29.30 -5.60
CA THR A 32 -24.84 28.02 -6.00
C THR A 32 -23.99 27.18 -6.94
N CYS A 33 -22.82 27.68 -7.37
CA CYS A 33 -21.92 26.91 -8.23
C CYS A 33 -20.46 27.07 -7.85
N ASN A 34 -19.66 26.02 -8.12
CA ASN A 34 -18.24 25.98 -7.78
C ASN A 34 -17.43 27.07 -8.48
N ALA A 35 -17.78 27.47 -9.71
CA ALA A 35 -17.09 28.55 -10.40
C ALA A 35 -17.22 29.88 -9.66
N ASP A 36 -18.41 30.21 -9.14
CA ASP A 36 -18.64 31.45 -8.39
C ASP A 36 -17.93 31.43 -7.04
N ARG A 37 -17.85 30.26 -6.38
CA ARG A 37 -17.09 30.10 -5.13
C ARG A 37 -15.59 30.35 -5.32
N ILE A 38 -15.03 29.85 -6.42
CA ILE A 38 -13.65 30.15 -6.81
C ILE A 38 -13.49 31.64 -7.13
N LEU A 39 -14.43 32.23 -7.86
CA LEU A 39 -14.41 33.65 -8.19
C LEU A 39 -14.43 34.52 -6.93
N PHE A 40 -15.25 34.16 -5.93
CA PHE A 40 -15.27 34.81 -4.62
C PHE A 40 -13.88 34.78 -3.97
N CYS A 41 -13.23 33.62 -3.87
CA CYS A 41 -11.89 33.50 -3.30
C CYS A 41 -10.82 34.26 -4.11
N LEU A 42 -11.00 34.41 -5.43
CA LEU A 42 -10.12 35.20 -6.29
C LEU A 42 -10.35 36.71 -6.19
N GLN A 43 -11.50 37.16 -5.71
CA GLN A 43 -11.85 38.59 -5.58
C GLN A 43 -11.69 39.09 -4.15
N GLU A 44 -11.91 38.25 -3.16
CA GLU A 44 -11.77 38.61 -1.75
C GLU A 44 -10.29 38.89 -1.41
N SER A 45 -10.05 40.01 -0.75
CA SER A 45 -8.69 40.54 -0.55
C SER A 45 -7.87 39.66 0.39
N LEU A 46 -8.47 39.24 1.51
CA LEU A 46 -7.80 38.42 2.51
C LEU A 46 -7.40 37.06 1.93
N THR A 47 -8.30 36.40 1.19
CA THR A 47 -8.04 35.10 0.58
C THR A 47 -6.91 35.19 -0.45
N GLN A 48 -6.90 36.22 -1.29
CA GLN A 48 -5.84 36.46 -2.26
C GLN A 48 -4.48 36.59 -1.58
N THR A 49 -4.38 37.45 -0.56
CA THR A 49 -3.14 37.63 0.19
C THR A 49 -2.64 36.33 0.78
N ARG A 50 -3.51 35.54 1.42
CA ARG A 50 -3.13 34.27 2.05
C ARG A 50 -2.62 33.22 1.04
N VAL A 51 -3.31 33.11 -0.09
CA VAL A 51 -2.90 32.19 -1.16
C VAL A 51 -1.55 32.61 -1.75
N ASP A 52 -1.36 33.91 -2.03
CA ASP A 52 -0.13 34.42 -2.64
C ASP A 52 1.06 34.26 -1.68
N GLU A 53 0.89 34.59 -0.40
CA GLU A 53 1.89 34.36 0.66
C GLU A 53 2.30 32.88 0.74
N TRP A 54 1.33 31.95 0.73
CA TRP A 54 1.62 30.51 0.83
C TRP A 54 2.38 29.97 -0.39
N LEU A 55 1.99 30.41 -1.60
CA LEU A 55 2.68 30.05 -2.83
C LEU A 55 4.13 30.55 -2.83
N GLU A 56 4.39 31.78 -2.41
CA GLU A 56 5.75 32.33 -2.35
C GLU A 56 6.67 31.51 -1.45
N VAL A 57 6.15 31.01 -0.32
CA VAL A 57 6.94 30.20 0.62
C VAL A 57 7.28 28.83 0.07
N LEU A 58 6.29 28.11 -0.48
CA LEU A 58 6.45 26.70 -0.86
C LEU A 58 6.90 26.50 -2.31
N CYS A 59 6.70 27.46 -3.21
CA CYS A 59 7.11 27.37 -4.62
C CYS A 59 8.53 27.90 -4.88
N SER A 60 9.32 28.14 -3.83
CA SER A 60 10.75 28.47 -3.98
C SER A 60 11.55 27.25 -4.47
N ALA A 61 12.62 27.47 -5.26
CA ALA A 61 13.36 26.43 -5.96
C ALA A 61 14.22 25.52 -5.06
N ARG A 62 13.61 24.80 -4.11
CA ARG A 62 14.29 24.07 -3.01
C ARG A 62 14.77 22.66 -3.34
N HIS A 63 14.40 22.11 -4.51
CA HIS A 63 14.52 20.66 -4.77
C HIS A 63 15.26 20.29 -6.06
N LYS A 64 16.12 21.19 -6.56
CA LYS A 64 16.97 20.95 -7.72
C LYS A 64 18.10 19.97 -7.41
N LYS A 65 18.64 19.37 -8.47
CA LYS A 65 19.78 18.45 -8.42
C LYS A 65 21.11 19.19 -8.52
N PHE A 66 22.06 18.79 -7.69
CA PHE A 66 23.39 19.37 -7.57
C PHE A 66 24.41 18.27 -7.42
N TRP A 67 25.48 18.33 -8.21
CA TRP A 67 26.54 17.32 -8.19
C TRP A 67 27.25 17.28 -6.83
N GLU A 68 27.43 18.43 -6.15
CA GLU A 68 28.10 18.51 -4.84
C GLU A 68 27.38 17.65 -3.81
N LYS A 69 26.04 17.73 -3.77
CA LYS A 69 25.25 16.95 -2.82
C LYS A 69 25.28 15.47 -3.15
N ALA A 70 25.24 15.13 -4.44
CA ALA A 70 25.38 13.74 -4.89
C ALA A 70 26.75 13.17 -4.53
N PHE A 71 27.82 13.93 -4.74
CA PHE A 71 29.20 13.57 -4.42
C PHE A 71 29.39 13.36 -2.91
N GLU A 72 28.88 14.26 -2.07
CA GLU A 72 28.91 14.14 -0.60
C GLU A 72 28.27 12.82 -0.15
N LEU A 73 27.04 12.55 -0.61
CA LEU A 73 26.30 11.34 -0.26
C LEU A 73 26.99 10.07 -0.78
N ARG A 74 27.59 10.12 -1.98
CA ARG A 74 28.36 9.01 -2.55
C ARG A 74 29.63 8.75 -1.73
N SER A 75 30.27 9.80 -1.25
CA SER A 75 31.46 9.70 -0.38
C SER A 75 31.12 9.07 0.96
N GLU A 76 30.02 9.46 1.60
CA GLU A 76 29.49 8.79 2.80
C GLU A 76 29.17 7.31 2.56
N GLY A 77 28.58 7.00 1.39
CA GLY A 77 28.37 5.62 0.97
C GLY A 77 29.68 4.84 0.84
N ASN A 78 30.74 5.45 0.32
CA ASN A 78 32.06 4.82 0.21
C ASN A 78 32.69 4.54 1.59
N LEU A 79 32.50 5.44 2.56
CA LEU A 79 32.95 5.21 3.94
C LEU A 79 32.24 3.99 4.53
N CYS A 80 30.91 3.93 4.41
CA CYS A 80 30.10 2.78 4.87
C CYS A 80 30.52 1.48 4.18
N PHE A 81 30.76 1.54 2.86
CA PHE A 81 31.21 0.41 2.07
C PHE A 81 32.58 -0.11 2.52
N GLY A 82 33.52 0.80 2.82
CA GLY A 82 34.86 0.47 3.29
C GLY A 82 34.87 -0.28 4.63
N VAL A 83 33.89 -0.02 5.50
CA VAL A 83 33.67 -0.73 6.77
C VAL A 83 32.67 -1.89 6.65
N GLN A 84 32.37 -2.35 5.43
CA GLN A 84 31.48 -3.47 5.12
C GLN A 84 30.02 -3.29 5.57
N ARG A 85 29.57 -2.05 5.83
CA ARG A 85 28.16 -1.71 6.10
C ARG A 85 27.41 -1.53 4.78
N TYR A 86 27.27 -2.61 4.01
CA TYR A 86 26.77 -2.56 2.64
C TYR A 86 25.32 -2.07 2.50
N ARG A 87 24.45 -2.39 3.47
CA ARG A 87 23.05 -1.93 3.47
C ARG A 87 22.97 -0.41 3.56
N GLU A 88 23.70 0.18 4.49
CA GLU A 88 23.77 1.63 4.66
C GLU A 88 24.47 2.30 3.48
N ALA A 89 25.53 1.69 2.95
CA ALA A 89 26.17 2.16 1.73
C ALA A 89 25.16 2.26 0.57
N ALA A 90 24.32 1.24 0.38
CA ALA A 90 23.27 1.24 -0.66
C ALA A 90 22.23 2.36 -0.46
N GLU A 91 21.88 2.71 0.79
CA GLU A 91 20.99 3.83 1.11
C GLU A 91 21.63 5.18 0.77
N TYR A 92 22.90 5.39 1.14
CA TYR A 92 23.65 6.59 0.79
C TYR A 92 23.81 6.74 -0.73
N TYR A 93 24.17 5.67 -1.44
CA TYR A 93 24.23 5.68 -2.89
C TYR A 93 22.86 5.94 -3.53
N THR A 94 21.77 5.43 -2.94
CA THR A 94 20.41 5.74 -3.39
C THR A 94 20.10 7.23 -3.25
N ARG A 95 20.44 7.85 -2.11
CA ARG A 95 20.28 9.29 -1.92
C ARG A 95 21.12 10.09 -2.91
N SER A 96 22.35 9.64 -3.17
CA SER A 96 23.24 10.24 -4.18
C SER A 96 22.61 10.23 -5.58
N ILE A 97 22.10 9.08 -6.05
CA ILE A 97 21.40 8.94 -7.34
C ILE A 97 20.22 9.93 -7.46
N LEU A 98 19.46 10.13 -6.38
CA LEU A 98 18.31 11.04 -6.37
C LEU A 98 18.72 12.51 -6.50
N CYS A 99 19.87 12.89 -5.94
CA CYS A 99 20.41 14.24 -6.01
C CYS A 99 21.28 14.49 -7.26
N ALA A 100 21.76 13.43 -7.92
CA ALA A 100 22.69 13.56 -9.04
C ALA A 100 22.04 14.23 -10.26
N PRO A 101 22.73 15.20 -10.90
CA PRO A 101 22.28 15.79 -12.15
C PRO A 101 22.38 14.77 -13.30
N PHE A 102 21.51 14.94 -14.30
CA PHE A 102 21.58 14.13 -15.52
C PHE A 102 22.57 14.74 -16.52
N PRO A 103 23.25 13.92 -17.36
CA PRO A 103 24.23 14.42 -18.33
C PRO A 103 23.80 15.63 -19.15
N ALA A 104 22.56 15.63 -19.64
CA ALA A 104 22.02 16.68 -20.49
C ALA A 104 21.97 18.07 -19.82
N VAL A 105 22.00 18.14 -18.48
CA VAL A 105 22.01 19.40 -17.72
C VAL A 105 23.40 19.77 -17.18
N CYS A 106 24.44 18.98 -17.50
CA CYS A 106 25.83 19.20 -17.08
C CYS A 106 26.68 19.95 -18.12
N THR A 107 26.05 20.54 -19.15
CA THR A 107 26.78 21.28 -20.19
C THR A 107 27.11 22.72 -19.78
N ASN A 108 26.31 23.33 -18.90
CA ASN A 108 26.45 24.72 -18.45
C ASN A 108 25.93 24.86 -17.00
N GLY A 109 26.36 25.91 -16.29
CA GLY A 109 25.86 26.23 -14.96
C GLY A 109 26.56 25.46 -13.83
N PRO A 110 25.94 25.32 -12.64
CA PRO A 110 26.61 24.79 -11.45
C PRO A 110 27.00 23.31 -11.55
N ASN A 111 26.40 22.56 -12.49
CA ASN A 111 26.68 21.13 -12.71
C ASN A 111 27.65 20.89 -13.87
N GLN A 112 28.30 21.94 -14.39
CA GLN A 112 29.16 21.82 -15.56
C GLN A 112 30.32 20.83 -15.32
N GLY A 113 30.49 19.87 -16.23
CA GLY A 113 31.61 18.94 -16.19
C GLY A 113 31.46 17.75 -15.23
N HIS A 114 30.27 17.55 -14.65
CA HIS A 114 29.99 16.46 -13.70
C HIS A 114 28.90 15.50 -14.23
N ALA A 115 28.96 15.14 -15.51
CA ALA A 115 27.97 14.27 -16.16
C ALA A 115 28.04 12.81 -15.65
N GLU A 116 29.20 12.40 -15.14
CA GLU A 116 29.50 11.06 -14.66
C GLU A 116 28.91 10.74 -13.27
N GLU A 117 28.52 11.74 -12.47
CA GLU A 117 28.13 11.54 -11.07
C GLU A 117 26.96 10.56 -10.90
N LEU A 118 25.96 10.65 -11.78
CA LEU A 118 24.83 9.72 -11.78
C LEU A 118 25.30 8.27 -12.05
N ALA A 119 26.15 8.10 -13.07
CA ALA A 119 26.68 6.80 -13.47
C ALA A 119 27.57 6.18 -12.38
N LEU A 120 28.43 6.99 -11.75
CA LEU A 120 29.27 6.56 -10.61
C LEU A 120 28.43 6.12 -9.42
N SER A 121 27.30 6.80 -9.16
CA SER A 121 26.42 6.48 -8.04
C SER A 121 25.69 5.14 -8.25
N PHE A 122 25.19 4.87 -9.47
CA PHE A 122 24.65 3.56 -9.84
C PHE A 122 25.73 2.46 -9.76
N ALA A 123 26.93 2.72 -10.29
CA ALA A 123 28.05 1.79 -10.23
C ALA A 123 28.43 1.42 -8.78
N ASN A 124 28.43 2.39 -7.86
CA ASN A 124 28.73 2.13 -6.45
C ASN A 124 27.59 1.36 -5.75
N ARG A 125 26.32 1.70 -6.05
CA ARG A 125 25.16 0.97 -5.50
C ARG A 125 25.13 -0.49 -5.96
N SER A 126 25.45 -0.77 -7.23
CA SER A 126 25.57 -2.15 -7.72
C SER A 126 26.63 -2.96 -6.97
N ALA A 127 27.69 -2.31 -6.47
CA ALA A 127 28.70 -2.97 -5.64
C ALA A 127 28.09 -3.40 -4.31
N ALA A 128 27.36 -2.50 -3.64
CA ALA A 128 26.69 -2.82 -2.38
C ALA A 128 25.68 -3.96 -2.55
N TRP A 129 24.88 -3.95 -3.61
CA TRP A 129 23.95 -5.03 -3.92
C TRP A 129 24.64 -6.37 -4.17
N PHE A 130 25.77 -6.37 -4.86
CA PHE A 130 26.55 -7.58 -5.09
C PHE A 130 27.00 -8.24 -3.77
N TYR A 131 27.54 -7.45 -2.83
CA TYR A 131 27.95 -7.98 -1.51
C TYR A 131 26.77 -8.34 -0.60
N LEU A 132 25.56 -7.86 -0.89
CA LEU A 132 24.31 -8.26 -0.24
C LEU A 132 23.62 -9.45 -0.94
N ASN A 133 24.28 -10.10 -1.91
CA ASN A 133 23.74 -11.18 -2.74
C ASN A 133 22.45 -10.83 -3.52
N LYS A 134 22.19 -9.53 -3.75
CA LYS A 134 21.06 -9.03 -4.56
C LYS A 134 21.48 -8.86 -6.02
N PHE A 135 21.78 -9.97 -6.68
CA PHE A 135 22.41 -9.96 -8.01
C PHE A 135 21.54 -9.33 -9.10
N SER A 136 20.21 -9.47 -9.04
CA SER A 136 19.31 -8.84 -10.02
C SER A 136 19.31 -7.30 -9.91
N LEU A 137 19.32 -6.77 -8.68
CA LEU A 137 19.43 -5.33 -8.42
C LEU A 137 20.79 -4.79 -8.86
N ALA A 138 21.86 -5.54 -8.60
CA ALA A 138 23.19 -5.20 -9.07
C ALA A 138 23.23 -5.12 -10.61
N LEU A 139 22.67 -6.09 -11.32
CA LEU A 139 22.60 -6.09 -12.79
C LEU A 139 21.83 -4.88 -13.34
N ARG A 140 20.68 -4.53 -12.74
CA ARG A 140 19.88 -3.35 -13.12
C ARG A 140 20.67 -2.05 -12.95
N ASP A 141 21.39 -1.90 -11.84
CA ASP A 141 22.21 -0.71 -11.59
C ASP A 141 23.44 -0.64 -12.53
N ILE A 142 24.03 -1.79 -12.90
CA ILE A 142 25.12 -1.84 -13.88
C ILE A 142 24.64 -1.38 -15.26
N GLU A 143 23.47 -1.84 -15.70
CA GLU A 143 22.85 -1.39 -16.95
C GLU A 143 22.65 0.13 -16.96
N GLN A 144 22.13 0.69 -15.86
CA GLN A 144 21.96 2.15 -15.74
C GLN A 144 23.30 2.88 -15.77
N ALA A 145 24.33 2.39 -15.06
CA ALA A 145 25.65 3.01 -15.09
C ALA A 145 26.22 3.03 -16.52
N LEU A 146 26.15 1.92 -17.26
CA LEU A 146 26.64 1.81 -18.63
C LEU A 146 25.84 2.65 -19.65
N GLN A 147 24.54 2.87 -19.39
CA GLN A 147 23.68 3.72 -20.20
C GLN A 147 24.04 5.22 -20.09
N TYR A 148 24.60 5.64 -18.96
CA TYR A 148 25.03 7.02 -18.70
C TYR A 148 26.55 7.18 -18.86
N ASP A 149 27.08 8.37 -18.56
CA ASP A 149 28.49 8.73 -18.77
C ASP A 149 29.46 8.06 -17.77
N TYR A 150 29.44 6.74 -17.66
CA TYR A 150 30.41 6.00 -16.86
C TYR A 150 31.79 6.01 -17.53
N PRO A 151 32.86 6.38 -16.81
CA PRO A 151 34.20 6.52 -17.37
C PRO A 151 34.70 5.23 -18.05
N ALA A 152 35.16 5.35 -19.30
CA ALA A 152 35.58 4.21 -20.13
C ALA A 152 36.68 3.38 -19.46
N ASN A 153 37.65 4.03 -18.82
CA ASN A 153 38.75 3.39 -18.09
C ASN A 153 38.33 2.61 -16.84
N LEU A 154 37.08 2.74 -16.39
CA LEU A 154 36.53 2.00 -15.26
C LEU A 154 35.55 0.90 -15.69
N ARG A 155 35.11 0.85 -16.96
CA ARG A 155 34.05 -0.06 -17.44
C ARG A 155 34.36 -1.54 -17.22
N TYR A 156 35.63 -1.94 -17.28
CA TYR A 156 36.03 -3.33 -17.02
C TYR A 156 35.55 -3.82 -15.64
N LYS A 157 35.53 -2.95 -14.62
CA LYS A 157 35.04 -3.29 -13.27
C LYS A 157 33.55 -3.62 -13.24
N LEU A 158 32.75 -2.90 -14.03
CA LEU A 158 31.30 -3.14 -14.13
C LEU A 158 31.01 -4.43 -14.88
N HIS A 159 31.67 -4.67 -16.01
CA HIS A 159 31.50 -5.89 -16.78
C HIS A 159 31.95 -7.13 -15.98
N LEU A 160 33.06 -7.05 -15.24
CA LEU A 160 33.47 -8.12 -14.32
C LEU A 160 32.39 -8.44 -13.28
N ARG A 161 31.86 -7.42 -12.60
CA ARG A 161 30.78 -7.60 -11.61
C ARG A 161 29.51 -8.15 -12.26
N GLN A 162 29.16 -7.69 -13.45
CA GLN A 162 28.01 -8.15 -14.21
C GLN A 162 28.16 -9.64 -14.56
N ALA A 163 29.34 -10.07 -15.03
CA ALA A 163 29.62 -11.48 -15.30
C ALA A 163 29.53 -12.34 -14.03
N GLN A 164 30.06 -11.85 -12.90
CA GLN A 164 29.93 -12.54 -11.61
C GLN A 164 28.46 -12.69 -11.18
N CYS A 165 27.63 -11.65 -11.35
CA CYS A 165 26.19 -11.71 -11.07
C CYS A 165 25.47 -12.72 -11.98
N LEU A 166 25.79 -12.74 -13.27
CA LEU A 166 25.21 -13.66 -14.25
C LEU A 166 25.59 -15.11 -13.96
N LEU A 167 26.83 -15.37 -13.53
CA LEU A 167 27.26 -16.68 -13.04
C LEU A 167 26.46 -17.12 -11.82
N LYS A 168 26.27 -16.22 -10.83
CA LYS A 168 25.49 -16.49 -9.63
C LYS A 168 24.01 -16.76 -9.93
N THR A 169 23.47 -16.20 -11.00
CA THR A 169 22.09 -16.41 -11.48
C THR A 169 21.97 -17.49 -12.56
N ALA A 170 23.00 -18.33 -12.74
CA ALA A 170 23.06 -19.41 -13.72
C ALA A 170 22.86 -19.00 -15.20
N SER A 171 23.05 -17.73 -15.53
CA SER A 171 22.98 -17.17 -16.88
C SER A 171 24.34 -17.23 -17.58
N PHE A 172 24.85 -18.44 -17.79
CA PHE A 172 26.23 -18.70 -18.23
C PHE A 172 26.57 -18.10 -19.62
N GLU A 173 25.64 -18.15 -20.57
CA GLU A 173 25.87 -17.62 -21.93
C GLU A 173 26.00 -16.10 -21.91
N ALA A 174 25.10 -15.41 -21.20
CA ALA A 174 25.19 -13.96 -21.01
C ALA A 174 26.49 -13.58 -20.27
N ALA A 175 26.91 -14.36 -19.28
CA ALA A 175 28.17 -14.13 -18.56
C ALA A 175 29.38 -14.20 -19.50
N GLN A 176 29.42 -15.13 -20.45
CA GLN A 176 30.52 -15.22 -21.44
C GLN A 176 30.59 -13.99 -22.34
N VAL A 177 29.44 -13.46 -22.79
CA VAL A 177 29.38 -12.23 -23.58
C VAL A 177 29.94 -11.07 -22.77
N THR A 178 29.48 -10.89 -21.54
CA THR A 178 29.95 -9.82 -20.66
C THR A 178 31.44 -9.93 -20.32
N LEU A 179 32.01 -11.14 -20.21
CA LEU A 179 33.45 -11.31 -20.00
C LEU A 179 34.27 -10.84 -21.21
N THR A 180 33.75 -11.00 -22.43
CA THR A 180 34.38 -10.43 -23.63
C THR A 180 34.34 -8.90 -23.60
N ASP A 181 33.21 -8.31 -23.19
CA ASP A 181 33.11 -6.85 -22.99
C ASP A 181 34.10 -6.36 -21.92
N ALA A 182 34.31 -7.15 -20.85
CA ALA A 182 35.28 -6.85 -19.80
C ALA A 182 36.72 -6.82 -20.33
N GLU A 183 37.10 -7.78 -21.18
CA GLU A 183 38.44 -7.81 -21.82
C GLU A 183 38.64 -6.58 -22.70
N MET A 184 37.68 -6.27 -23.57
CA MET A 184 37.75 -5.10 -24.44
C MET A 184 37.85 -3.79 -23.65
N ALA A 185 37.15 -3.69 -22.52
CA ALA A 185 37.24 -2.52 -21.64
C ALA A 185 38.55 -2.47 -20.84
N LEU A 186 39.23 -3.61 -20.64
CA LEU A 186 40.50 -3.68 -19.90
C LEU A 186 41.62 -2.98 -20.66
N ASP A 187 41.60 -3.02 -22.00
CA ASP A 187 42.56 -2.30 -22.86
C ASP A 187 42.52 -0.78 -22.66
N LEU A 188 41.37 -0.24 -22.22
CA LEU A 188 41.16 1.18 -21.96
C LEU A 188 41.39 1.56 -20.49
N SER A 189 41.77 0.60 -19.64
CA SER A 189 41.78 0.78 -18.17
C SER A 189 42.89 1.68 -17.63
N GLY A 190 43.99 1.82 -18.37
CA GLY A 190 45.19 2.53 -17.90
C GLY A 190 45.87 1.89 -16.69
N LEU A 191 45.64 0.59 -16.45
CA LEU A 191 46.28 -0.16 -15.36
C LEU A 191 47.76 -0.47 -15.65
N ASP A 192 48.56 -0.60 -14.60
CA ASP A 192 49.90 -1.19 -14.69
C ASP A 192 49.84 -2.68 -15.08
N GLU A 193 50.94 -3.21 -15.62
CA GLU A 193 51.03 -4.58 -16.13
C GLU A 193 50.66 -5.63 -15.08
N GLU A 194 51.01 -5.40 -13.81
CA GLU A 194 50.72 -6.32 -12.71
C GLU A 194 49.21 -6.42 -12.47
N LYS A 195 48.53 -5.29 -12.34
CA LYS A 195 47.07 -5.23 -12.14
C LYS A 195 46.33 -5.74 -13.36
N LEU A 196 46.79 -5.40 -14.57
CA LEU A 196 46.19 -5.87 -15.82
C LEU A 196 46.27 -7.40 -15.90
N GLY A 197 47.44 -7.99 -15.62
CA GLY A 197 47.61 -9.44 -15.57
C GLY A 197 46.74 -10.11 -14.49
N LYS A 198 46.49 -9.45 -13.35
CA LYS A 198 45.56 -9.95 -12.33
C LYS A 198 44.12 -9.99 -12.85
N GLN A 199 43.64 -8.93 -13.48
CA GLN A 199 42.27 -8.87 -14.01
C GLN A 199 42.08 -9.86 -15.17
N ALA A 200 43.05 -9.98 -16.07
CA ALA A 200 43.01 -10.95 -17.17
C ALA A 200 42.88 -12.40 -16.67
N ARG A 201 43.65 -12.78 -15.64
CA ARG A 201 43.52 -14.11 -15.00
C ARG A 201 42.16 -14.32 -14.35
N GLU A 202 41.57 -13.29 -13.76
CA GLU A 202 40.23 -13.37 -13.18
C GLU A 202 39.18 -13.62 -14.27
N ILE A 203 39.27 -12.93 -15.41
CA ILE A 203 38.39 -13.15 -16.56
C ILE A 203 38.49 -14.61 -17.07
N GLU A 204 39.71 -15.12 -17.23
CA GLU A 204 39.94 -16.50 -17.69
C GLU A 204 39.34 -17.52 -16.70
N MET A 205 39.51 -17.30 -15.40
CA MET A 205 38.91 -18.12 -14.35
C MET A 205 37.37 -18.11 -14.42
N LEU A 206 36.76 -16.93 -14.60
CA LEU A 206 35.31 -16.80 -14.72
C LEU A 206 34.79 -17.46 -16.01
N ARG A 207 35.53 -17.36 -17.13
CA ARG A 207 35.21 -18.07 -18.38
C ARG A 207 35.22 -19.58 -18.18
N HIS A 208 36.23 -20.12 -17.49
CA HIS A 208 36.28 -21.54 -17.17
C HIS A 208 35.07 -21.98 -16.33
N LYS A 209 34.65 -21.18 -15.34
CA LYS A 209 33.43 -21.43 -14.55
C LYS A 209 32.17 -21.43 -15.42
N CYS A 210 32.07 -20.52 -16.41
CA CYS A 210 30.97 -20.50 -17.36
C CYS A 210 30.91 -21.80 -18.18
N SER A 211 32.04 -22.22 -18.74
CA SER A 211 32.13 -23.43 -19.58
C SER A 211 31.88 -24.71 -18.80
N SER A 212 32.29 -24.74 -17.53
CA SER A 212 32.14 -25.92 -16.66
C SER A 212 30.74 -26.05 -16.04
N LYS A 213 29.85 -25.07 -16.23
CA LYS A 213 28.48 -25.02 -15.65
C LYS A 213 28.43 -25.43 -14.17
N ILE A 214 29.42 -25.01 -13.39
CA ILE A 214 29.51 -25.38 -11.97
C ILE A 214 28.27 -24.80 -11.26
N PRO A 215 27.44 -25.63 -10.61
CA PRO A 215 26.28 -25.14 -9.87
C PRO A 215 26.74 -24.23 -8.73
N VAL A 216 26.10 -23.08 -8.60
CA VAL A 216 26.27 -22.24 -7.42
C VAL A 216 25.30 -22.75 -6.36
N GLU A 217 25.82 -23.34 -5.29
CA GLU A 217 25.06 -23.79 -4.11
C GLU A 217 24.69 -22.59 -3.23
N GLU A 218 23.80 -21.70 -3.68
CA GLU A 218 23.19 -20.69 -2.82
C GLU A 218 21.70 -20.58 -3.17
N GLU A 219 20.83 -20.58 -2.15
CA GLU A 219 19.41 -20.27 -2.32
C GLU A 219 19.28 -18.86 -2.89
N LEU A 220 19.00 -18.77 -4.19
CA LEU A 220 18.67 -17.51 -4.84
C LEU A 220 17.41 -16.95 -4.19
N GLU A 221 17.54 -15.82 -3.49
CA GLU A 221 16.40 -14.94 -3.31
C GLU A 221 15.95 -14.49 -4.70
N THR A 222 14.87 -15.09 -5.19
CA THR A 222 14.21 -14.65 -6.43
C THR A 222 13.67 -13.25 -6.18
N ASP A 223 14.45 -12.25 -6.57
CA ASP A 223 14.12 -10.82 -6.49
C ASP A 223 12.99 -10.39 -7.44
N ASP A 224 12.52 -11.30 -8.28
CA ASP A 224 11.29 -11.12 -9.05
C ASP A 224 10.16 -11.88 -8.34
N GLU A 225 9.35 -11.16 -7.58
CA GLU A 225 7.91 -11.38 -7.72
C GLU A 225 7.64 -11.27 -9.21
N THR A 226 7.42 -12.40 -9.86
CA THR A 226 6.87 -12.44 -11.21
C THR A 226 5.49 -11.80 -11.09
N ASP A 227 5.47 -10.49 -11.36
CA ASP A 227 4.37 -9.55 -11.12
C ASP A 227 3.20 -9.73 -12.12
N GLU A 228 2.93 -10.97 -12.50
CA GLU A 228 1.78 -11.39 -13.28
C GLU A 228 1.26 -12.73 -12.75
N ASP A 229 0.75 -12.75 -11.51
CA ASP A 229 -0.50 -13.50 -11.30
C ASP A 229 -1.43 -12.94 -12.40
N GLU A 230 -1.87 -13.74 -13.38
CA GLU A 230 -2.78 -13.27 -14.42
C GLU A 230 -3.93 -12.57 -13.69
N LEU A 231 -3.99 -11.24 -13.73
CA LEU A 231 -5.14 -10.49 -13.23
C LEU A 231 -6.30 -10.95 -14.09
N VAL A 232 -7.02 -11.96 -13.60
CA VAL A 232 -8.15 -12.54 -14.33
C VAL A 232 -9.21 -11.46 -14.38
N GLN A 233 -9.24 -10.76 -15.52
CA GLN A 233 -10.27 -9.80 -15.79
C GLN A 233 -11.61 -10.53 -15.73
N PRO A 234 -12.61 -9.98 -15.02
CA PRO A 234 -13.93 -10.56 -15.11
C PRO A 234 -14.43 -10.45 -16.55
N SER A 235 -15.41 -11.28 -16.91
CA SER A 235 -16.16 -11.08 -18.16
C SER A 235 -16.61 -9.61 -18.24
N PRO A 236 -16.26 -8.84 -19.27
CA PRO A 236 -16.42 -7.39 -19.23
C PRO A 236 -17.90 -6.98 -19.33
N HIS A 237 -18.33 -6.08 -18.45
CA HIS A 237 -19.62 -5.41 -18.58
C HIS A 237 -19.59 -4.43 -19.76
N THR A 238 -20.71 -4.30 -20.48
CA THR A 238 -20.86 -3.43 -21.66
C THR A 238 -20.84 -1.92 -21.37
N THR A 239 -21.28 -1.47 -20.19
CA THR A 239 -21.45 -0.04 -19.88
C THR A 239 -20.67 0.41 -18.65
N ILE A 240 -20.43 -0.47 -17.68
CA ILE A 240 -19.63 -0.17 -16.48
C ILE A 240 -18.19 -0.62 -16.72
N PRO A 241 -17.22 0.30 -16.87
CA PRO A 241 -15.82 -0.07 -17.08
C PRO A 241 -15.30 -0.95 -15.93
N ASN A 242 -14.40 -1.89 -16.23
CA ASN A 242 -13.71 -2.74 -15.24
C ASN A 242 -14.60 -3.66 -14.39
N ALA A 243 -15.92 -3.67 -14.61
CA ALA A 243 -16.89 -4.48 -13.90
C ALA A 243 -17.19 -5.79 -14.62
N SER A 244 -17.63 -6.78 -13.85
CA SER A 244 -18.14 -8.04 -14.38
C SER A 244 -19.49 -7.87 -15.07
N SER A 245 -19.70 -8.56 -16.20
CA SER A 245 -20.98 -8.70 -16.90
C SER A 245 -22.07 -9.36 -16.05
N ALA A 246 -21.70 -9.92 -14.90
CA ALA A 246 -22.62 -10.49 -13.93
C ALA A 246 -23.28 -9.45 -13.00
N LEU A 247 -23.00 -8.16 -13.22
CA LEU A 247 -23.49 -7.05 -12.43
C LEU A 247 -24.38 -6.16 -13.29
N ASP A 248 -25.36 -5.51 -12.67
CA ASP A 248 -26.12 -4.42 -13.26
C ASP A 248 -26.05 -3.19 -12.35
N SER A 249 -26.16 -1.99 -12.93
CA SER A 249 -26.34 -0.75 -12.18
C SER A 249 -27.79 -0.29 -12.23
N LEU A 250 -28.37 -0.05 -11.06
CA LEU A 250 -29.73 0.44 -10.88
C LEU A 250 -29.72 1.79 -10.15
N TYR A 251 -30.88 2.45 -10.12
CA TYR A 251 -31.06 3.72 -9.42
C TYR A 251 -32.33 3.69 -8.56
N SER A 252 -32.23 4.30 -7.37
CA SER A 252 -33.38 4.61 -6.52
C SER A 252 -33.23 6.01 -5.93
N THR A 253 -34.34 6.63 -5.52
CA THR A 253 -34.32 7.94 -4.87
C THR A 253 -33.63 7.92 -3.51
N GLU A 254 -33.68 6.79 -2.80
CA GLU A 254 -33.13 6.64 -1.46
C GLU A 254 -31.63 6.33 -1.46
N LYS A 255 -31.17 5.45 -2.36
CA LYS A 255 -29.77 4.97 -2.41
C LYS A 255 -28.93 5.61 -3.50
N GLY A 256 -29.54 6.42 -4.36
CA GLY A 256 -28.91 6.84 -5.61
C GLY A 256 -28.63 5.64 -6.51
N ARG A 257 -27.43 5.59 -7.11
CA ARG A 257 -26.97 4.47 -7.95
C ARG A 257 -26.47 3.33 -7.07
N PHE A 258 -26.76 2.10 -7.45
CA PHE A 258 -26.28 0.91 -6.74
C PHE A 258 -26.03 -0.25 -7.69
N ILE A 259 -25.25 -1.22 -7.23
CA ILE A 259 -24.83 -2.40 -8.02
C ILE A 259 -25.53 -3.64 -7.49
N VAL A 260 -26.12 -4.44 -8.39
CA VAL A 260 -26.74 -5.73 -8.07
C VAL A 260 -26.14 -6.85 -8.89
N ALA A 261 -26.20 -8.09 -8.39
CA ALA A 261 -25.87 -9.26 -9.17
C ALA A 261 -27.03 -9.60 -10.13
N ASN A 262 -26.77 -9.82 -11.42
CA ASN A 262 -27.80 -10.23 -12.39
C ASN A 262 -27.92 -11.76 -12.54
N ARG A 263 -27.03 -12.50 -11.87
CA ARG A 263 -27.02 -13.95 -11.72
C ARG A 263 -26.37 -14.33 -10.40
N ASP A 264 -26.53 -15.56 -9.96
CA ASP A 264 -25.86 -16.06 -8.76
C ASP A 264 -24.33 -16.00 -8.90
N LEU A 265 -23.66 -15.39 -7.92
CA LEU A 265 -22.20 -15.26 -7.83
C LEU A 265 -21.67 -16.22 -6.76
N ARG A 266 -20.46 -16.74 -6.98
CA ARG A 266 -19.78 -17.66 -6.06
C ARG A 266 -18.67 -16.96 -5.28
N PRO A 267 -18.34 -17.45 -4.07
CA PRO A 267 -17.16 -16.96 -3.35
C PRO A 267 -15.90 -17.06 -4.22
N GLY A 268 -15.16 -15.95 -4.33
CA GLY A 268 -13.95 -15.83 -5.13
C GLY A 268 -14.13 -15.26 -6.53
N ASP A 269 -15.37 -15.09 -7.02
CA ASP A 269 -15.64 -14.45 -8.31
C ASP A 269 -15.14 -12.99 -8.30
N ASN A 270 -14.39 -12.60 -9.34
CA ASN A 270 -13.95 -11.22 -9.52
C ASN A 270 -15.14 -10.36 -9.99
N LEU A 271 -15.44 -9.29 -9.26
CA LEU A 271 -16.53 -8.37 -9.54
C LEU A 271 -16.03 -7.09 -10.21
N PHE A 272 -14.91 -6.55 -9.73
CA PHE A 272 -14.20 -5.41 -10.32
C PHE A 272 -12.69 -5.69 -10.33
N VAL A 273 -12.02 -5.30 -11.42
CA VAL A 273 -10.56 -5.25 -11.52
C VAL A 273 -10.17 -3.91 -12.13
N GLU A 274 -9.96 -2.90 -11.29
CA GLU A 274 -9.87 -1.50 -11.72
C GLU A 274 -8.51 -0.89 -11.34
N ARG A 275 -7.86 -0.25 -12.31
CA ARG A 275 -6.72 0.64 -12.04
C ARG A 275 -7.24 2.01 -11.61
N PRO A 276 -6.55 2.73 -10.72
CA PRO A 276 -7.02 4.04 -10.28
C PRO A 276 -7.04 4.99 -11.46
N TYR A 277 -8.07 5.82 -11.56
CA TYR A 277 -8.07 6.92 -12.52
C TYR A 277 -6.97 7.93 -12.17
N ALA A 278 -6.85 8.23 -10.87
CA ALA A 278 -5.82 9.07 -10.30
C ALA A 278 -5.45 8.56 -8.90
N SER A 279 -4.21 8.79 -8.50
CA SER A 279 -3.72 8.37 -7.19
C SER A 279 -2.51 9.19 -6.72
N VAL A 280 -2.33 9.28 -5.41
CA VAL A 280 -1.23 10.01 -4.74
C VAL A 280 -0.66 9.19 -3.57
N LEU A 281 0.67 9.16 -3.45
CA LEU A 281 1.37 8.49 -2.36
C LEU A 281 1.28 9.34 -1.08
N LEU A 282 1.09 8.71 0.08
CA LEU A 282 1.10 9.44 1.34
C LEU A 282 2.53 9.83 1.76
N PRO A 283 2.72 11.00 2.42
CA PRO A 283 4.05 11.55 2.71
C PRO A 283 4.95 10.63 3.51
N SER A 284 4.38 9.87 4.47
CA SER A 284 5.08 8.90 5.31
C SER A 284 5.80 7.81 4.50
N PHE A 285 5.38 7.58 3.25
CA PHE A 285 5.92 6.54 2.37
C PHE A 285 6.80 7.09 1.23
N SER A 286 7.00 8.41 1.15
CA SER A 286 7.80 9.09 0.12
C SER A 286 9.27 8.62 0.03
N LYS A 287 9.80 8.05 1.12
CA LYS A 287 11.18 7.52 1.15
C LYS A 287 11.25 6.04 0.78
N THR A 288 10.15 5.29 0.90
CA THR A 288 10.13 3.83 0.84
C THR A 288 9.37 3.27 -0.37
N HIS A 289 8.46 4.04 -0.98
CA HIS A 289 7.59 3.55 -2.05
C HIS A 289 7.74 4.36 -3.35
N CYS A 290 7.35 3.74 -4.45
CA CYS A 290 7.29 4.36 -5.76
C CYS A 290 6.20 5.41 -5.83
N HIS A 291 6.52 6.61 -6.32
CA HIS A 291 5.56 7.71 -6.47
C HIS A 291 4.53 7.50 -7.59
N HIS A 292 4.67 6.43 -8.39
CA HIS A 292 3.75 6.09 -9.46
C HIS A 292 2.91 4.85 -9.14
N CYS A 293 3.56 3.71 -8.89
CA CYS A 293 2.86 2.44 -8.66
C CYS A 293 2.69 2.07 -7.18
N TYR A 294 3.28 2.84 -6.26
CA TYR A 294 3.26 2.60 -4.81
C TYR A 294 3.80 1.23 -4.37
N LYS A 295 4.52 0.50 -5.24
CA LYS A 295 5.33 -0.64 -4.81
C LYS A 295 6.48 -0.15 -3.93
N ARG A 296 6.79 -0.89 -2.86
CA ARG A 296 7.97 -0.62 -2.03
C ARG A 296 9.23 -0.74 -2.89
N ILE A 297 10.12 0.23 -2.78
CA ILE A 297 11.33 0.32 -3.59
C ILE A 297 12.49 -0.31 -2.82
N ARG A 298 13.19 -1.25 -3.46
CA ARG A 298 14.51 -1.74 -3.02
C ARG A 298 15.64 -0.91 -3.62
N ALA A 299 15.54 -0.59 -4.93
CA ALA A 299 16.49 0.25 -5.66
C ALA A 299 15.75 1.37 -6.40
N ALA A 300 15.97 2.62 -5.98
CA ALA A 300 15.24 3.76 -6.54
C ALA A 300 15.84 4.25 -7.87
N TYR A 301 14.96 4.64 -8.77
CA TYR A 301 15.23 5.43 -9.98
C TYR A 301 14.80 6.89 -9.74
N PRO A 302 15.62 7.87 -10.17
CA PRO A 302 15.36 9.29 -9.91
C PRO A 302 14.44 9.92 -10.97
N CYS A 303 13.77 11.02 -10.60
CA CYS A 303 13.32 12.00 -11.60
C CYS A 303 14.54 12.66 -12.27
N GLN A 304 14.38 13.18 -13.49
CA GLN A 304 15.46 13.89 -14.19
C GLN A 304 15.70 15.30 -13.67
N GLN A 305 14.69 15.94 -13.07
CA GLN A 305 14.74 17.36 -12.71
C GLN A 305 14.77 17.61 -11.20
N CYS A 306 13.86 17.02 -10.42
CA CYS A 306 13.82 17.20 -8.97
C CYS A 306 14.43 16.00 -8.22
N ALA A 307 14.76 16.22 -6.94
CA ALA A 307 15.25 15.19 -6.03
C ALA A 307 14.15 14.64 -5.08
N GLN A 308 12.89 15.08 -5.20
CA GLN A 308 11.80 14.74 -4.27
C GLN A 308 11.21 13.35 -4.47
N VAL A 309 11.11 12.89 -5.72
CA VAL A 309 10.39 11.65 -6.05
C VAL A 309 11.33 10.49 -6.34
N ARG A 310 10.82 9.28 -6.09
CA ARG A 310 11.51 8.00 -6.30
C ARG A 310 10.61 7.05 -7.08
N PHE A 311 11.18 6.32 -8.02
CA PHE A 311 10.47 5.32 -8.83
C PHE A 311 11.11 3.94 -8.73
N CYS A 312 10.32 2.89 -8.93
CA CYS A 312 10.83 1.51 -8.95
C CYS A 312 11.46 1.13 -10.30
N SER A 313 11.23 1.92 -11.37
CA SER A 313 11.74 1.68 -12.72
C SER A 313 11.72 2.95 -13.56
N THR A 314 12.49 2.96 -14.65
CA THR A 314 12.45 4.01 -15.68
C THR A 314 11.07 4.17 -16.30
N ARG A 315 10.33 3.06 -16.51
CA ARG A 315 8.94 3.07 -16.99
C ARG A 315 8.01 3.84 -16.04
N CYS A 316 8.11 3.61 -14.73
CA CYS A 316 7.30 4.35 -13.75
C CYS A 316 7.65 5.85 -13.74
N ALA A 317 8.94 6.19 -13.85
CA ALA A 317 9.38 7.58 -13.94
C ALA A 317 8.82 8.27 -15.20
N GLN A 318 8.89 7.61 -16.36
CA GLN A 318 8.37 8.12 -17.62
C GLN A 318 6.85 8.29 -17.59
N LYS A 319 6.09 7.28 -17.16
CA LYS A 319 4.63 7.37 -17.06
C LYS A 319 4.18 8.49 -16.11
N ALA A 320 4.86 8.65 -14.98
CA ALA A 320 4.56 9.76 -14.07
C ALA A 320 4.82 11.11 -14.76
N TRP A 321 5.96 11.27 -15.44
CA TRP A 321 6.32 12.48 -16.16
C TRP A 321 5.31 12.87 -17.25
N GLU A 322 4.90 11.89 -18.06
CA GLU A 322 3.96 12.08 -19.17
C GLU A 322 2.53 12.42 -18.73
N ASN A 323 2.11 11.97 -17.55
CA ASN A 323 0.72 12.16 -17.10
C ASN A 323 0.53 13.33 -16.15
N TYR A 324 1.45 13.54 -15.20
CA TYR A 324 1.22 14.52 -14.13
C TYR A 324 2.49 15.16 -13.57
N HIS A 325 3.55 14.38 -13.34
CA HIS A 325 4.70 14.82 -12.56
C HIS A 325 5.43 16.01 -13.20
N ARG A 326 5.34 16.20 -14.52
CA ARG A 326 5.89 17.40 -15.19
C ARG A 326 5.38 18.73 -14.60
N ALA A 327 4.12 18.76 -14.15
CA ALA A 327 3.49 19.96 -13.59
C ALA A 327 3.77 20.09 -12.08
N GLU A 328 4.11 18.99 -11.43
CA GLU A 328 4.39 18.94 -10.00
C GLU A 328 5.86 19.02 -9.63
N CYS A 329 6.74 18.82 -10.62
CA CYS A 329 8.14 18.56 -10.40
C CYS A 329 8.80 19.70 -9.62
N GLY A 330 9.26 19.41 -8.40
CA GLY A 330 9.87 20.40 -7.50
C GLY A 330 8.91 21.05 -6.50
N TYR A 331 7.61 20.73 -6.55
CA TYR A 331 6.55 21.36 -5.76
C TYR A 331 5.82 20.39 -4.82
N LEU A 332 6.42 19.22 -4.51
CA LEU A 332 5.74 18.21 -3.68
C LEU A 332 5.45 18.71 -2.25
N ASP A 333 6.21 19.66 -1.72
CA ASP A 333 5.96 20.27 -0.41
C ASP A 333 4.61 21.02 -0.37
N LEU A 334 4.30 21.81 -1.42
CA LEU A 334 3.00 22.47 -1.58
C LEU A 334 1.89 21.43 -1.69
N LEU A 335 2.07 20.45 -2.57
CA LEU A 335 1.04 19.46 -2.85
C LEU A 335 0.75 18.57 -1.65
N THR A 336 1.78 18.25 -0.86
CA THR A 336 1.62 17.55 0.41
C THR A 336 0.88 18.39 1.45
N SER A 337 1.12 19.71 1.47
CA SER A 337 0.50 20.61 2.45
C SER A 337 -1.03 20.72 2.32
N VAL A 338 -1.59 20.44 1.14
CA VAL A 338 -3.04 20.54 0.87
C VAL A 338 -3.80 19.22 1.05
N GLY A 339 -3.12 18.16 1.52
CA GLY A 339 -3.74 16.87 1.84
C GLY A 339 -4.45 16.22 0.65
N ILE A 340 -5.72 15.84 0.82
CA ILE A 340 -6.48 15.12 -0.21
C ILE A 340 -6.70 15.94 -1.49
N ALA A 341 -6.61 17.27 -1.42
CA ALA A 341 -6.72 18.14 -2.58
C ALA A 341 -5.57 17.93 -3.60
N HIS A 342 -4.45 17.33 -3.19
CA HIS A 342 -3.42 16.85 -4.11
C HIS A 342 -3.99 15.85 -5.13
N LEU A 343 -4.87 14.96 -4.70
CA LEU A 343 -5.51 14.00 -5.58
C LEU A 343 -6.51 14.68 -6.53
N ALA A 344 -7.19 15.75 -6.10
CA ALA A 344 -8.06 16.55 -6.98
C ALA A 344 -7.26 17.21 -8.11
N GLU A 345 -6.08 17.76 -7.78
CA GLU A 345 -5.13 18.29 -8.77
C GLU A 345 -4.68 17.20 -9.75
N ARG A 346 -4.31 16.02 -9.22
CA ARG A 346 -3.91 14.86 -10.03
C ARG A 346 -5.01 14.43 -11.01
N VAL A 347 -6.27 14.45 -10.59
CA VAL A 347 -7.42 14.15 -11.46
C VAL A 347 -7.47 15.15 -12.62
N VAL A 348 -7.32 16.45 -12.36
CA VAL A 348 -7.29 17.51 -13.39
C VAL A 348 -6.11 17.33 -14.35
N LEU A 349 -4.91 17.05 -13.84
CA LEU A 349 -3.72 16.82 -14.66
C LEU A 349 -3.85 15.62 -15.59
N ILE A 350 -4.31 14.47 -15.05
CA ILE A 350 -4.49 13.23 -15.81
C ILE A 350 -5.58 13.39 -16.87
N THR A 351 -6.66 14.11 -16.54
CA THR A 351 -7.73 14.38 -17.50
C THR A 351 -7.22 15.25 -18.66
N GLY A 352 -6.34 16.22 -18.36
CA GLY A 352 -5.67 17.05 -19.35
C GLY A 352 -6.55 18.19 -19.87
N ILE A 353 -5.92 19.35 -20.12
CA ILE A 353 -6.63 20.59 -20.45
C ILE A 353 -7.50 20.50 -21.71
N GLY A 354 -7.07 19.74 -22.74
CA GLY A 354 -7.83 19.57 -23.98
C GLY A 354 -9.18 18.88 -23.77
N LEU A 355 -9.18 17.75 -23.02
CA LEU A 355 -10.42 17.04 -22.72
C LEU A 355 -11.33 17.87 -21.80
N LEU A 356 -10.75 18.61 -20.85
CA LEU A 356 -11.50 19.52 -19.98
C LEU A 356 -12.17 20.64 -20.76
N GLU A 357 -11.51 21.19 -21.78
CA GLU A 357 -12.08 22.19 -22.67
C GLU A 357 -13.23 21.62 -23.52
N ASP A 358 -13.07 20.42 -24.07
CA ASP A 358 -14.12 19.73 -24.82
C ASP A 358 -15.31 19.39 -23.91
N PHE A 359 -15.04 18.94 -22.69
CA PHE A 359 -16.05 18.64 -21.68
C PHE A 359 -16.80 19.90 -21.23
N MET A 360 -16.12 21.04 -21.08
CA MET A 360 -16.76 22.34 -20.82
C MET A 360 -17.76 22.72 -21.91
N LYS A 361 -17.43 22.45 -23.19
CA LYS A 361 -18.28 22.80 -24.35
C LYS A 361 -19.43 21.82 -24.57
N SER A 362 -19.23 20.53 -24.28
CA SER A 362 -20.10 19.44 -24.77
C SER A 362 -20.50 18.44 -23.69
N ARG A 363 -20.51 18.84 -22.41
CA ARG A 363 -20.69 18.02 -21.20
C ARG A 363 -21.74 16.90 -21.31
N SER A 364 -22.89 17.16 -21.93
CA SER A 364 -24.03 16.22 -22.01
C SER A 364 -23.95 15.20 -23.15
N SER A 365 -22.97 15.35 -24.05
CA SER A 365 -22.87 14.55 -25.29
C SER A 365 -21.54 13.82 -25.43
N LEU A 366 -20.55 14.14 -24.61
CA LEU A 366 -19.21 13.57 -24.70
C LEU A 366 -19.12 12.28 -23.89
N GLU A 367 -19.07 11.15 -24.59
CA GLU A 367 -18.70 9.86 -23.99
C GLU A 367 -17.18 9.79 -23.84
N CYS A 368 -16.69 9.86 -22.60
CA CYS A 368 -15.26 9.80 -22.30
C CYS A 368 -14.97 9.15 -20.95
N SER A 369 -13.72 8.72 -20.75
CA SER A 369 -13.26 8.06 -19.52
C SER A 369 -13.33 8.93 -18.26
N TYR A 370 -13.45 10.25 -18.42
CA TYR A 370 -13.58 11.21 -17.32
C TYR A 370 -15.03 11.33 -16.81
N LEU A 371 -16.04 11.02 -17.63
CA LEU A 371 -17.45 11.17 -17.24
C LEU A 371 -17.81 10.38 -15.96
N PRO A 372 -17.40 9.11 -15.78
CA PRO A 372 -17.65 8.38 -14.54
C PRO A 372 -17.08 9.07 -13.30
N VAL A 373 -15.87 9.65 -13.40
CA VAL A 373 -15.23 10.42 -12.32
C VAL A 373 -16.04 11.67 -12.01
N TYR A 374 -16.42 12.43 -13.04
CA TYR A 374 -17.21 13.64 -12.90
C TYR A 374 -18.58 13.39 -12.26
N GLN A 375 -19.18 12.22 -12.50
CA GLN A 375 -20.48 11.82 -11.98
C GLN A 375 -20.45 11.31 -10.52
N LEU A 376 -19.30 11.18 -9.89
CA LEU A 376 -19.22 10.80 -8.46
C LEU A 376 -19.92 11.85 -7.59
N ILE A 377 -20.53 11.39 -6.49
CA ILE A 377 -21.34 12.24 -5.61
C ILE A 377 -20.43 13.21 -4.84
N THR A 378 -20.86 14.47 -4.69
CA THR A 378 -20.13 15.50 -3.93
C THR A 378 -20.67 15.67 -2.51
N HIS A 379 -21.98 15.45 -2.29
CA HIS A 379 -22.68 15.86 -1.06
C HIS A 379 -22.51 17.36 -0.74
N GLU A 380 -22.28 18.18 -1.78
CA GLU A 380 -22.08 19.64 -1.65
C GLU A 380 -23.20 20.33 -0.85
N GLU A 381 -24.44 19.88 -1.03
CA GLU A 381 -25.63 20.45 -0.35
C GLU A 381 -25.69 20.10 1.14
N ASP A 382 -25.03 19.02 1.56
CA ASP A 382 -25.01 18.51 2.94
C ASP A 382 -23.80 19.04 3.74
N MET A 383 -22.80 19.62 3.07
CA MET A 383 -21.57 20.10 3.71
C MET A 383 -21.79 21.34 4.58
N HIS A 384 -21.01 21.44 5.67
CA HIS A 384 -20.92 22.70 6.42
C HIS A 384 -20.27 23.79 5.56
N ILE A 385 -20.78 25.02 5.71
CA ILE A 385 -20.32 26.15 4.89
C ILE A 385 -18.83 26.47 5.12
N GLU A 386 -18.35 26.28 6.34
CA GLU A 386 -16.95 26.37 6.69
C GLU A 386 -16.07 25.45 5.85
N ASP A 387 -16.42 24.16 5.78
CA ASP A 387 -15.68 23.15 5.04
C ASP A 387 -15.69 23.47 3.55
N LEU A 388 -16.86 23.82 3.01
CA LEU A 388 -17.03 24.23 1.62
C LEU A 388 -16.17 25.45 1.27
N PHE A 389 -16.06 26.42 2.18
CA PHE A 389 -15.17 27.56 2.02
C PHE A 389 -13.68 27.16 2.07
N GLN A 390 -13.27 26.31 3.01
CA GLN A 390 -11.89 25.85 3.12
C GLN A 390 -11.47 25.04 1.87
N TYR A 391 -12.36 24.20 1.35
CA TYR A 391 -12.15 23.48 0.08
C TYR A 391 -12.06 24.45 -1.09
N SER A 392 -12.91 25.48 -1.13
CA SER A 392 -12.87 26.53 -2.16
C SER A 392 -11.54 27.28 -2.15
N LEU A 393 -11.06 27.68 -0.96
CA LEU A 393 -9.78 28.38 -0.82
C LEU A 393 -8.59 27.49 -1.24
N THR A 394 -8.64 26.21 -0.91
CA THR A 394 -7.63 25.24 -1.33
C THR A 394 -7.65 25.00 -2.84
N ALA A 395 -8.83 24.91 -3.45
CA ALA A 395 -8.96 24.84 -4.91
C ALA A 395 -8.45 26.11 -5.61
N THR A 396 -8.66 27.30 -5.03
CA THR A 396 -8.09 28.56 -5.52
C THR A 396 -6.56 28.57 -5.43
N LEU A 397 -5.98 28.06 -4.34
CA LEU A 397 -4.53 27.88 -4.21
C LEU A 397 -3.98 27.01 -5.34
N LEU A 398 -4.60 25.86 -5.60
CA LEU A 398 -4.20 24.94 -6.67
C LEU A 398 -4.38 25.54 -8.07
N LEU A 399 -5.46 26.31 -8.30
CA LEU A 399 -5.67 27.02 -9.56
C LEU A 399 -4.54 28.02 -9.82
N LYS A 400 -4.22 28.88 -8.84
CA LYS A 400 -3.12 29.85 -8.95
C LYS A 400 -1.77 29.16 -9.11
N PHE A 401 -1.55 28.02 -8.45
CA PHE A 401 -0.36 27.19 -8.63
C PHE A 401 -0.22 26.72 -10.09
N LEU A 402 -1.26 26.07 -10.64
CA LEU A 402 -1.27 25.59 -12.01
C LEU A 402 -1.05 26.73 -13.03
N GLU A 403 -1.62 27.91 -12.78
CA GLU A 403 -1.47 29.09 -13.64
C GLU A 403 -0.06 29.69 -13.61
N ARG A 404 0.54 29.85 -12.43
CA ARG A 404 1.76 30.65 -12.26
C ARG A 404 3.06 29.83 -12.28
N HIS A 405 2.99 28.56 -11.92
CA HIS A 405 4.17 27.72 -11.72
C HIS A 405 4.26 26.53 -12.67
N THR A 406 3.27 26.34 -13.56
CA THR A 406 3.24 25.24 -14.51
C THR A 406 2.92 25.71 -15.93
N THR A 407 3.02 24.78 -16.88
CA THR A 407 2.59 25.01 -18.27
C THR A 407 1.19 24.46 -18.57
N PHE A 408 0.41 24.07 -17.55
CA PHE A 408 -0.88 23.39 -17.71
C PHE A 408 -1.89 24.17 -18.55
N PHE A 409 -1.96 25.49 -18.36
CA PHE A 409 -2.85 26.39 -19.12
C PHE A 409 -2.23 26.94 -20.41
N THR A 410 -1.10 26.37 -20.85
CA THR A 410 -0.51 26.69 -22.16
C THR A 410 -0.81 25.56 -23.14
N THR A 411 -1.61 25.84 -24.16
CA THR A 411 -1.94 24.86 -25.20
C THR A 411 -0.79 24.78 -26.20
N THR A 412 -0.29 23.57 -26.43
CA THR A 412 0.56 23.24 -27.59
C THR A 412 -0.35 22.79 -28.72
N GLN A 413 -0.65 23.66 -29.68
CA GLN A 413 -1.43 23.24 -30.85
C GLN A 413 -0.58 22.33 -31.76
N LEU A 414 -0.75 21.03 -31.60
CA LEU A 414 -0.73 20.09 -32.72
C LEU A 414 -2.02 19.27 -32.56
N SER A 415 -3.10 19.70 -33.22
CA SER A 415 -4.32 18.91 -33.24
C SER A 415 -4.01 17.52 -33.81
N GLU A 416 -4.36 16.47 -33.08
CA GLU A 416 -4.31 15.06 -33.51
C GLU A 416 -5.01 14.83 -34.88
N ARG A 417 -5.89 15.76 -35.29
CA ARG A 417 -6.51 15.79 -36.63
C ARG A 417 -5.51 15.89 -37.79
N VAL A 418 -4.31 16.46 -37.61
CA VAL A 418 -3.29 16.55 -38.68
C VAL A 418 -2.44 15.27 -38.77
N GLN A 419 -2.18 14.61 -37.64
CA GLN A 419 -1.45 13.32 -37.63
C GLN A 419 -2.22 12.20 -38.32
N ASN A 420 -3.56 12.19 -38.20
CA ASN A 420 -4.39 11.19 -38.88
C ASN A 420 -4.59 11.44 -40.38
N LEU A 421 -4.35 12.66 -40.88
CA LEU A 421 -4.43 12.97 -42.32
C LEU A 421 -3.13 12.63 -43.08
N GLN A 422 -1.99 12.54 -42.40
CA GLN A 422 -0.70 12.14 -43.00
C GLN A 422 -0.49 10.62 -43.08
N LEU A 423 -1.33 9.82 -42.41
CA LEU A 423 -1.38 8.36 -42.56
C LEU A 423 -2.09 7.89 -43.85
N ARG A 424 -2.58 8.81 -44.69
CA ARG A 424 -3.25 8.49 -45.98
C ARG A 424 -2.55 9.02 -47.24
N ALA A 425 -1.42 9.69 -47.12
CA ALA A 425 -0.62 10.11 -48.28
C ALA A 425 0.77 9.48 -48.20
N GLY A 426 0.90 8.27 -48.74
CA GLY A 426 2.19 7.58 -48.82
C GLY A 426 3.10 8.23 -49.84
N VAL A 427 4.28 8.72 -49.40
CA VAL A 427 5.50 8.83 -50.21
C VAL A 427 6.72 8.74 -49.28
N CYS A 428 7.64 7.83 -49.60
CA CYS A 428 8.97 7.70 -49.00
C CYS A 428 9.87 8.91 -49.32
N SER A 429 10.61 9.44 -48.33
CA SER A 429 12.06 9.73 -48.48
C SER A 429 12.69 10.25 -47.18
N SER A 430 13.91 9.79 -46.95
CA SER A 430 14.91 10.14 -45.94
C SER A 430 15.18 11.63 -45.72
N ASN A 431 15.62 11.95 -44.48
CA ASN A 431 16.30 13.18 -44.04
C ASN A 431 15.62 14.52 -44.32
N ARG A 432 14.79 14.98 -43.36
CA ARG A 432 14.72 16.41 -42.98
C ARG A 432 14.44 16.54 -41.48
N HIS A 433 15.32 17.26 -40.79
CA HIS A 433 15.03 17.85 -39.48
C HIS A 433 13.71 18.64 -39.59
N SER A 434 12.65 18.10 -38.99
CA SER A 434 11.40 18.84 -38.80
C SER A 434 11.65 19.92 -37.75
N LEU A 435 11.79 21.18 -38.19
CA LEU A 435 11.53 22.34 -37.33
C LEU A 435 10.10 22.24 -36.78
N ARG A 436 9.95 21.68 -35.58
CA ARG A 436 8.69 21.77 -34.81
C ARG A 436 8.63 23.14 -34.14
N GLY A 437 8.03 24.12 -34.82
CA GLY A 437 7.58 25.35 -34.18
C GLY A 437 6.33 25.08 -33.37
N TYR A 438 6.44 25.09 -32.04
CA TYR A 438 5.28 25.03 -31.14
C TYR A 438 4.74 26.45 -30.95
N ILE A 439 3.49 26.70 -31.37
CA ILE A 439 2.78 27.93 -30.97
C ILE A 439 2.16 27.66 -29.60
N ARG A 440 2.64 28.37 -28.58
CA ARG A 440 2.02 28.38 -27.24
C ARG A 440 0.90 29.40 -27.25
N SER A 441 -0.33 28.96 -26.98
CA SER A 441 -1.49 29.84 -26.80
C SER A 441 -2.02 29.69 -25.38
N GLU A 442 -2.23 30.81 -24.69
CA GLU A 442 -2.82 30.82 -23.36
C GLU A 442 -4.31 30.46 -23.41
N CYS A 443 -4.75 29.67 -22.42
CA CYS A 443 -6.15 29.33 -22.25
C CYS A 443 -7.00 30.55 -21.86
N SER A 444 -8.28 30.53 -22.24
CA SER A 444 -9.24 31.58 -21.89
C SER A 444 -9.46 31.71 -20.37
N PRO A 445 -9.75 32.91 -19.85
CA PRO A 445 -10.12 33.09 -18.43
C PRO A 445 -11.30 32.23 -18.00
N GLN A 446 -12.27 31.99 -18.89
CA GLN A 446 -13.43 31.14 -18.65
C GLN A 446 -13.01 29.69 -18.41
N LEU A 447 -12.08 29.16 -19.22
CA LEU A 447 -11.56 27.81 -19.02
C LEU A 447 -10.77 27.69 -17.71
N LYS A 448 -9.96 28.70 -17.36
CA LYS A 448 -9.25 28.73 -16.07
C LYS A 448 -10.21 28.69 -14.89
N LEU A 449 -11.25 29.52 -14.90
CA LEU A 449 -12.27 29.53 -13.84
C LEU A 449 -13.04 28.21 -13.77
N TYR A 450 -13.37 27.62 -14.94
CA TYR A 450 -14.01 26.32 -15.01
C TYR A 450 -13.14 25.21 -14.39
N VAL A 451 -11.85 25.19 -14.70
CA VAL A 451 -10.89 24.26 -14.07
C VAL A 451 -10.80 24.48 -12.56
N GLY A 452 -10.82 25.74 -12.09
CA GLY A 452 -10.95 26.04 -10.66
C GLY A 452 -12.19 25.39 -10.03
N GLY A 453 -13.35 25.52 -10.67
CA GLY A 453 -14.58 24.89 -10.21
C GLY A 453 -14.51 23.36 -10.23
N LEU A 454 -13.78 22.76 -11.19
CA LEU A 454 -13.53 21.32 -11.22
C LEU A 454 -12.58 20.86 -10.12
N LEU A 455 -11.54 21.64 -9.78
CA LEU A 455 -10.68 21.36 -8.63
C LEU A 455 -11.51 21.29 -7.36
N LEU A 456 -12.37 22.27 -7.10
CA LEU A 456 -13.28 22.27 -5.96
C LEU A 456 -14.21 21.06 -5.98
N ARG A 457 -14.85 20.79 -7.13
CA ARG A 457 -15.72 19.62 -7.30
C ARG A 457 -15.00 18.32 -6.94
N HIS A 458 -13.76 18.15 -7.40
CA HIS A 458 -13.00 16.94 -7.12
C HIS A 458 -12.57 16.85 -5.66
N ILE A 459 -12.28 17.96 -4.99
CA ILE A 459 -12.05 17.95 -3.52
C ILE A 459 -13.31 17.43 -2.82
N GLU A 460 -14.49 17.96 -3.16
CA GLU A 460 -15.77 17.53 -2.59
C GLU A 460 -16.04 16.03 -2.83
N GLN A 461 -15.82 15.55 -4.07
CA GLN A 461 -15.99 14.14 -4.40
C GLN A 461 -15.05 13.22 -3.60
N LEU A 462 -13.82 13.65 -3.34
CA LEU A 462 -12.82 12.82 -2.68
C LEU A 462 -13.13 12.57 -1.21
N ILE A 463 -13.96 13.40 -0.56
CA ILE A 463 -14.41 13.16 0.82
C ILE A 463 -15.17 11.83 0.92
N CYS A 464 -16.02 11.53 -0.06
CA CYS A 464 -16.91 10.35 -0.06
C CYS A 464 -16.48 9.22 -1.00
N ASN A 465 -15.57 9.47 -1.96
CA ASN A 465 -15.29 8.49 -3.02
C ASN A 465 -13.82 8.04 -3.07
N ALA A 466 -12.94 8.66 -2.29
CA ALA A 466 -11.53 8.29 -2.26
C ALA A 466 -11.34 6.93 -1.57
N HIS A 467 -10.52 6.09 -2.17
CA HIS A 467 -10.13 4.79 -1.62
C HIS A 467 -8.71 4.86 -1.07
N ALA A 468 -8.52 4.23 0.09
CA ALA A 468 -7.20 3.98 0.66
C ALA A 468 -6.55 2.79 -0.04
N ILE A 469 -5.41 2.98 -0.70
CA ILE A 469 -4.57 1.88 -1.16
C ILE A 469 -3.80 1.37 0.05
N THR A 470 -4.02 0.11 0.41
CA THR A 470 -3.38 -0.54 1.55
C THR A 470 -2.36 -1.58 1.10
N THR A 471 -1.26 -1.68 1.86
CA THR A 471 -0.31 -2.80 1.78
C THR A 471 -0.27 -3.50 3.12
N ILE A 472 0.03 -4.80 3.12
CA ILE A 472 0.34 -5.53 4.35
C ILE A 472 1.81 -5.26 4.64
N GLN A 473 2.11 -4.72 5.81
CA GLN A 473 3.49 -4.67 6.31
C GLN A 473 3.79 -5.95 7.07
N GLN A 474 4.96 -6.53 6.82
CA GLN A 474 5.45 -7.68 7.58
C GLN A 474 6.38 -7.19 8.70
N PRO A 475 6.33 -7.76 9.91
CA PRO A 475 7.34 -7.49 10.93
C PRO A 475 8.72 -7.89 10.39
N GLY A 476 9.69 -6.98 10.51
CA GLY A 476 10.94 -6.97 9.74
C GLY A 476 11.05 -5.77 8.79
N ASP A 477 9.92 -5.09 8.51
CA ASP A 477 9.91 -3.91 7.64
C ASP A 477 10.51 -2.65 8.30
N ASN A 478 10.66 -2.63 9.64
CA ASN A 478 11.30 -1.54 10.39
C ASN A 478 12.40 -1.94 11.40
N VAL A 479 12.56 -3.20 11.82
CA VAL A 479 13.64 -3.61 12.76
C VAL A 479 13.99 -5.11 12.57
N ILE A 480 15.30 -5.38 12.68
CA ILE A 480 16.07 -6.62 12.91
C ILE A 480 15.26 -7.92 12.99
N GLU A 481 15.65 -8.90 12.16
CA GLU A 481 15.31 -10.31 12.34
C GLU A 481 15.80 -10.78 13.72
N GLU A 482 14.89 -10.86 14.68
CA GLU A 482 15.08 -11.68 15.88
C GLU A 482 14.10 -12.84 15.84
N ASP A 483 14.65 -14.00 16.19
CA ASP A 483 14.02 -15.31 16.10
C ASP A 483 12.63 -15.36 16.75
N GLY A 484 11.64 -15.82 15.97
CA GLY A 484 10.53 -16.61 16.50
C GLY A 484 9.43 -15.90 17.31
N ILE A 485 9.32 -14.56 17.28
CA ILE A 485 8.21 -13.85 17.93
C ILE A 485 7.12 -13.50 16.90
N ILE A 486 5.89 -13.93 17.24
CA ILE A 486 4.66 -13.90 16.46
C ILE A 486 4.47 -12.58 15.69
N LEU A 487 4.31 -12.70 14.37
CA LEU A 487 4.27 -11.61 13.41
C LEU A 487 2.88 -10.94 13.36
N GLU A 488 2.72 -9.72 13.90
CA GLU A 488 1.52 -8.91 13.64
C GLU A 488 1.61 -8.23 12.27
N GLN A 489 0.82 -8.70 11.30
CA GLN A 489 0.68 -8.09 9.98
C GLN A 489 -0.35 -6.95 10.03
N GLU A 490 0.09 -5.70 9.85
CA GLU A 490 -0.79 -4.54 9.80
C GLU A 490 -1.11 -4.13 8.35
N GLN A 491 -2.37 -3.82 8.05
CA GLN A 491 -2.75 -3.18 6.79
C GLN A 491 -2.54 -1.68 6.90
N VAL A 492 -1.56 -1.16 6.19
CA VAL A 492 -1.19 0.25 6.25
C VAL A 492 -1.60 0.97 4.98
N ARG A 493 -2.29 2.11 5.12
CA ARG A 493 -2.65 2.99 4.00
C ARG A 493 -1.38 3.66 3.47
N VAL A 494 -0.99 3.34 2.23
CA VAL A 494 0.21 3.89 1.58
C VAL A 494 -0.09 4.99 0.58
N ALA A 495 -1.29 4.98 0.00
CA ALA A 495 -1.71 5.94 -1.00
C ALA A 495 -3.23 6.17 -0.95
N THR A 496 -3.68 7.23 -1.61
CA THR A 496 -5.10 7.54 -1.81
C THR A 496 -5.38 7.59 -3.30
N ALA A 497 -6.53 7.07 -3.72
CA ALA A 497 -6.86 6.93 -5.13
C ALA A 497 -8.36 7.02 -5.39
N ILE A 498 -8.73 7.20 -6.66
CA ILE A 498 -10.12 7.22 -7.11
C ILE A 498 -10.38 6.12 -8.14
N TYR A 499 -11.41 5.30 -7.86
CA TYR A 499 -11.83 4.13 -8.65
C TYR A 499 -13.29 4.32 -9.01
N PRO A 500 -13.61 5.05 -10.09
CA PRO A 500 -14.97 5.51 -10.36
C PRO A 500 -15.98 4.36 -10.52
N SER A 501 -15.55 3.20 -11.01
CA SER A 501 -16.44 2.05 -11.23
C SER A 501 -16.71 1.33 -9.92
N ALA A 502 -15.68 1.08 -9.10
CA ALA A 502 -15.83 0.48 -7.78
C ALA A 502 -16.57 1.38 -6.78
N SER A 503 -16.49 2.71 -6.92
CA SER A 503 -17.25 3.69 -6.13
C SER A 503 -18.78 3.59 -6.31
N LEU A 504 -19.27 2.82 -7.29
CA LEU A 504 -20.71 2.57 -7.45
C LEU A 504 -21.28 1.59 -6.41
N MET A 505 -20.43 0.86 -5.69
CA MET A 505 -20.87 -0.07 -4.64
C MET A 505 -21.23 0.70 -3.37
N ASN A 506 -22.46 0.52 -2.91
CA ASN A 506 -22.93 1.10 -1.65
C ASN A 506 -22.35 0.42 -0.42
N HIS A 507 -22.52 1.08 0.72
CA HIS A 507 -22.06 0.61 2.00
C HIS A 507 -23.00 -0.44 2.63
N SER A 508 -22.39 -1.46 3.24
CA SER A 508 -22.96 -2.22 4.37
C SER A 508 -21.88 -2.40 5.42
N CYS A 509 -22.24 -2.30 6.71
CA CYS A 509 -21.30 -2.62 7.80
C CYS A 509 -20.93 -4.11 7.79
N GLU A 510 -21.78 -4.96 7.19
CA GLU A 510 -21.58 -6.39 6.92
C GLU A 510 -21.54 -6.59 5.38
N PRO A 511 -20.37 -6.40 4.73
CA PRO A 511 -20.26 -6.48 3.28
C PRO A 511 -20.36 -7.92 2.77
N ASN A 512 -20.69 -8.09 1.49
CA ASN A 512 -20.68 -9.38 0.80
C ASN A 512 -19.50 -9.53 -0.17
N ILE A 513 -18.57 -8.58 -0.14
CA ILE A 513 -17.33 -8.56 -0.91
C ILE A 513 -16.10 -8.34 -0.02
N THR A 514 -14.92 -8.64 -0.58
CA THR A 514 -13.63 -8.19 -0.09
C THR A 514 -12.93 -7.40 -1.19
N SER A 515 -12.28 -6.33 -0.78
CA SER A 515 -11.45 -5.49 -1.65
C SER A 515 -9.99 -5.69 -1.27
N GLY A 516 -9.11 -5.80 -2.26
CA GLY A 516 -7.68 -5.88 -2.02
C GLY A 516 -6.90 -5.28 -3.19
N PHE A 517 -5.72 -4.74 -2.90
CA PHE A 517 -4.84 -4.20 -3.93
C PHE A 517 -3.89 -5.29 -4.41
N ARG A 518 -3.67 -5.33 -5.72
CA ARG A 518 -2.70 -6.21 -6.39
C ARG A 518 -1.81 -5.36 -7.27
N PHE A 519 -0.52 -5.74 -7.35
CA PHE A 519 0.46 -5.07 -8.22
C PHE A 519 0.53 -3.55 -7.99
N GLY A 520 0.68 -3.16 -6.73
CA GLY A 520 0.70 -1.75 -6.32
C GLY A 520 -0.71 -1.20 -6.12
N SER A 521 -1.30 -0.62 -7.16
CA SER A 521 -2.55 0.15 -7.06
C SER A 521 -3.77 -0.48 -7.73
N THR A 522 -3.69 -1.68 -8.31
CA THR A 522 -4.88 -2.25 -8.98
C THR A 522 -5.84 -2.79 -7.92
N LEU A 523 -7.07 -2.26 -7.89
CA LEU A 523 -8.13 -2.73 -7.00
C LEU A 523 -8.75 -4.00 -7.59
N VAL A 524 -8.81 -5.05 -6.78
CA VAL A 524 -9.51 -6.31 -7.08
C VAL A 524 -10.60 -6.50 -6.04
N VAL A 525 -11.84 -6.62 -6.51
CA VAL A 525 -13.03 -6.84 -5.69
C VAL A 525 -13.55 -8.24 -5.95
N LYS A 526 -13.76 -9.02 -4.89
CA LYS A 526 -14.25 -10.40 -4.97
C LYS A 526 -15.45 -10.64 -4.06
N ALA A 527 -16.35 -11.52 -4.47
CA ALA A 527 -17.40 -12.01 -3.59
C ALA A 527 -16.79 -12.89 -2.47
N ILE A 528 -17.19 -12.69 -1.21
CA ILE A 528 -16.73 -13.52 -0.06
C ILE A 528 -17.73 -14.60 0.34
N ARG A 529 -18.96 -14.51 -0.18
CA ARG A 529 -20.03 -15.48 -0.02
C ARG A 529 -20.83 -15.56 -1.31
N THR A 530 -21.78 -16.49 -1.39
CA THR A 530 -22.78 -16.47 -2.46
C THR A 530 -23.57 -15.17 -2.41
N ILE A 531 -23.76 -14.53 -3.56
CA ILE A 531 -24.62 -13.36 -3.76
C ILE A 531 -25.69 -13.80 -4.76
N ALA A 532 -26.96 -13.76 -4.35
CA ALA A 532 -28.06 -14.22 -5.20
C ALA A 532 -28.36 -13.23 -6.33
N ALA A 533 -28.93 -13.71 -7.43
CA ALA A 533 -29.47 -12.82 -8.46
C ALA A 533 -30.48 -11.82 -7.85
N GLY A 534 -30.30 -10.53 -8.17
CA GLY A 534 -31.06 -9.41 -7.61
C GLY A 534 -30.54 -8.86 -6.28
N GLU A 535 -29.59 -9.53 -5.62
CA GLU A 535 -28.97 -9.04 -4.38
C GLU A 535 -27.97 -7.91 -4.68
N GLU A 536 -28.00 -6.86 -3.84
CA GLU A 536 -27.06 -5.74 -3.93
C GLU A 536 -25.64 -6.14 -3.50
N VAL A 537 -24.64 -5.62 -4.21
CA VAL A 537 -23.22 -5.81 -3.91
C VAL A 537 -22.76 -4.68 -2.99
N PHE A 538 -22.44 -5.02 -1.75
CA PHE A 538 -22.11 -4.06 -0.71
C PHE A 538 -20.63 -4.09 -0.37
N ASN A 539 -19.99 -2.92 -0.47
CA ASN A 539 -18.67 -2.64 0.08
C ASN A 539 -18.77 -2.17 1.55
N CYS A 540 -17.65 -2.16 2.26
CA CYS A 540 -17.54 -1.50 3.56
C CYS A 540 -16.66 -0.25 3.43
N TYR A 541 -17.16 0.91 3.84
CA TYR A 541 -16.47 2.20 3.72
C TYR A 541 -15.48 2.46 4.86
N GLY A 542 -15.20 1.44 5.68
CA GLY A 542 -14.40 1.51 6.90
C GLY A 542 -15.18 1.00 8.13
N PRO A 543 -16.39 1.53 8.42
CA PRO A 543 -17.21 1.14 9.56
C PRO A 543 -17.75 -0.30 9.51
N HIS A 544 -16.90 -1.27 9.85
CA HIS A 544 -17.24 -2.70 9.83
C HIS A 544 -17.80 -3.17 11.18
N TYR A 545 -18.91 -3.92 11.15
CA TYR A 545 -19.64 -4.29 12.38
C TYR A 545 -18.87 -5.17 13.37
N ARG A 546 -17.85 -5.90 12.91
CA ARG A 546 -16.96 -6.70 13.78
C ARG A 546 -15.74 -5.95 14.31
N ARG A 547 -15.52 -4.71 13.87
CA ARG A 547 -14.30 -3.93 14.17
C ARG A 547 -14.59 -2.60 14.86
N MET A 548 -15.80 -2.08 14.71
CA MET A 548 -16.20 -0.77 15.22
C MET A 548 -17.60 -0.88 15.86
N PRO A 549 -17.82 -0.36 17.08
CA PRO A 549 -19.11 -0.37 17.77
C PRO A 549 -20.23 0.33 16.99
N PHE A 550 -21.49 -0.06 17.22
CA PHE A 550 -22.65 0.43 16.47
C PHE A 550 -22.75 1.96 16.40
N GLN A 551 -22.62 2.64 17.54
CA GLN A 551 -22.75 4.09 17.59
C GLN A 551 -21.62 4.80 16.82
N GLU A 552 -20.38 4.33 17.00
CA GLU A 552 -19.23 4.85 16.25
C GLU A 552 -19.39 4.66 14.74
N ARG A 553 -19.93 3.52 14.30
CA ARG A 553 -20.22 3.29 12.87
C ARG A 553 -21.21 4.30 12.31
N GLN A 554 -22.31 4.54 13.02
CA GLN A 554 -23.35 5.48 12.59
C GLN A 554 -22.80 6.92 12.53
N THR A 555 -22.05 7.34 13.54
CA THR A 555 -21.42 8.66 13.56
C THR A 555 -20.43 8.83 12.42
N ALA A 556 -19.50 7.88 12.22
CA ALA A 556 -18.50 7.95 11.16
C ALA A 556 -19.12 8.00 9.75
N LEU A 557 -20.21 7.25 9.52
CA LEU A 557 -20.92 7.28 8.24
C LEU A 557 -21.68 8.59 8.02
N LEU A 558 -22.30 9.13 9.07
CA LEU A 558 -23.01 10.40 8.99
C LEU A 558 -22.06 11.57 8.73
N GLU A 559 -20.94 11.63 9.46
CA GLU A 559 -19.97 12.74 9.36
C GLU A 559 -19.26 12.77 8.00
N GLN A 560 -18.91 11.62 7.44
CA GLN A 560 -18.15 11.56 6.19
C GLN A 560 -19.02 11.37 4.94
N TYR A 561 -20.10 10.60 5.04
CA TYR A 561 -20.92 10.18 3.88
C TYR A 561 -22.38 10.65 3.97
N PHE A 562 -22.75 11.40 5.02
CA PHE A 562 -24.05 12.06 5.15
C PHE A 562 -25.27 11.12 5.15
N PHE A 563 -25.11 9.87 5.59
CA PHE A 563 -26.22 8.92 5.70
C PHE A 563 -26.15 8.02 6.94
N HIS A 564 -27.32 7.50 7.35
CA HIS A 564 -27.44 6.45 8.36
C HIS A 564 -27.53 5.08 7.72
N CYS A 565 -26.72 4.13 8.18
CA CYS A 565 -26.72 2.77 7.65
C CYS A 565 -27.83 1.93 8.28
N ASP A 566 -28.64 1.29 7.44
CA ASP A 566 -29.76 0.44 7.85
C ASP A 566 -29.50 -1.06 7.57
N CYS A 567 -28.25 -1.47 7.36
CA CYS A 567 -27.88 -2.85 7.05
C CYS A 567 -28.32 -3.85 8.14
N THR A 568 -28.27 -5.15 7.84
CA THR A 568 -28.60 -6.25 8.77
C THR A 568 -27.94 -6.10 10.15
N ALA A 569 -26.65 -5.73 10.17
CA ALA A 569 -25.92 -5.50 11.41
C ALA A 569 -26.43 -4.27 12.17
N CYS A 570 -26.68 -3.15 11.48
CA CYS A 570 -27.18 -1.93 12.12
C CYS A 570 -28.62 -2.04 12.61
N ARG A 571 -29.48 -2.83 11.95
CA ARG A 571 -30.83 -3.15 12.46
C ARG A 571 -30.82 -3.94 13.77
N ARG A 572 -29.72 -4.64 14.07
CA ARG A 572 -29.54 -5.32 15.36
C ARG A 572 -29.01 -4.39 16.46
N GLY A 573 -28.68 -3.13 16.14
CA GLY A 573 -28.14 -2.17 17.10
C GLY A 573 -26.79 -2.60 17.67
N ASP A 574 -26.65 -2.49 18.98
CA ASP A 574 -25.44 -2.79 19.76
C ASP A 574 -25.41 -4.23 20.32
N VAL A 575 -26.35 -5.10 19.93
CA VAL A 575 -26.44 -6.48 20.45
C VAL A 575 -25.16 -7.28 20.21
N ASP A 576 -24.54 -7.15 19.03
CA ASP A 576 -23.26 -7.82 18.75
C ASP A 576 -22.16 -7.30 19.69
N ASP A 577 -22.11 -5.99 19.95
CA ASP A 577 -21.13 -5.36 20.85
C ASP A 577 -21.31 -5.84 22.30
N GLN A 578 -22.56 -5.93 22.76
CA GLN A 578 -22.92 -6.48 24.07
C GLN A 578 -22.47 -7.94 24.21
N ILE A 579 -22.70 -8.78 23.20
CA ILE A 579 -22.28 -10.20 23.22
C ILE A 579 -20.76 -10.33 23.33
N LEU A 580 -19.99 -9.49 22.63
CA LEU A 580 -18.53 -9.52 22.66
C LEU A 580 -17.94 -9.04 23.99
N MET A 581 -18.73 -8.33 24.80
CA MET A 581 -18.34 -7.87 26.14
C MET A 581 -19.10 -8.61 27.26
N ALA A 582 -19.94 -9.58 26.92
CA ALA A 582 -20.86 -10.20 27.85
C ALA A 582 -20.16 -10.98 28.97
N LEU A 583 -20.75 -10.90 30.16
CA LEU A 583 -20.52 -11.85 31.24
C LEU A 583 -21.16 -13.21 30.90
N ARG A 584 -20.64 -14.27 31.51
CA ARG A 584 -21.15 -15.64 31.37
C ARG A 584 -22.40 -15.85 32.24
N CYS A 585 -23.47 -16.41 31.68
CA CYS A 585 -24.62 -16.87 32.45
C CYS A 585 -24.25 -18.07 33.34
N GLU A 586 -24.75 -18.12 34.57
CA GLU A 586 -24.45 -19.21 35.52
C GLU A 586 -25.25 -20.49 35.23
N TYR A 587 -26.36 -20.37 34.50
CA TYR A 587 -27.27 -21.48 34.22
C TYR A 587 -26.98 -22.17 32.88
N CYS A 588 -26.71 -21.39 31.83
CA CYS A 588 -26.53 -21.93 30.48
C CYS A 588 -25.22 -21.53 29.80
N GLU A 589 -24.34 -20.79 30.50
CA GLU A 589 -23.06 -20.29 29.97
C GLU A 589 -23.18 -19.32 28.78
N GLY A 590 -24.39 -18.90 28.44
CA GLY A 590 -24.69 -17.95 27.38
C GLY A 590 -24.32 -16.50 27.77
N PRO A 591 -24.39 -15.57 26.81
CA PRO A 591 -24.09 -14.16 27.07
C PRO A 591 -25.21 -13.51 27.88
N LEU A 592 -24.82 -12.70 28.87
CA LEU A 592 -25.72 -11.79 29.57
C LEU A 592 -25.83 -10.45 28.83
N SER A 593 -26.98 -9.79 28.96
CA SER A 593 -27.18 -8.40 28.56
C SER A 593 -26.30 -7.45 29.39
N SER A 594 -26.25 -6.18 28.99
CA SER A 594 -25.69 -5.11 29.82
C SER A 594 -26.32 -5.12 31.22
N VAL A 595 -25.49 -4.90 32.24
CA VAL A 595 -25.93 -4.86 33.64
C VAL A 595 -26.80 -3.62 33.84
N ALA A 596 -28.04 -3.82 34.28
CA ALA A 596 -28.95 -2.73 34.59
C ALA A 596 -28.48 -1.97 35.83
N SER A 597 -29.00 -0.76 36.05
CA SER A 597 -28.74 0.03 37.27
C SER A 597 -29.08 -0.70 38.58
N SER A 598 -29.90 -1.74 38.51
CA SER A 598 -30.23 -2.63 39.63
C SER A 598 -29.12 -3.63 40.00
N GLY A 599 -28.06 -3.76 39.19
CA GLY A 599 -27.01 -4.77 39.35
C GLY A 599 -27.34 -6.13 38.73
N LYS A 600 -28.52 -6.28 38.10
CA LYS A 600 -28.99 -7.50 37.44
C LYS A 600 -28.81 -7.45 35.92
N ALA A 601 -28.66 -8.62 35.30
CA ALA A 601 -28.67 -8.79 33.84
C ALA A 601 -29.47 -10.04 33.44
N ASP A 602 -30.06 -10.00 32.25
CA ASP A 602 -30.80 -11.11 31.66
C ASP A 602 -29.91 -11.91 30.72
N CYS A 603 -30.03 -13.24 30.73
CA CYS A 603 -29.35 -14.06 29.74
C CYS A 603 -30.04 -13.95 28.37
N LEU A 604 -29.29 -13.62 27.33
CA LEU A 604 -29.80 -13.50 25.96
C LEU A 604 -30.21 -14.85 25.34
N GLN A 605 -29.88 -15.97 26.00
CA GLN A 605 -30.17 -17.32 25.51
C GLN A 605 -31.26 -18.04 26.32
N CYS A 606 -31.16 -18.08 27.66
CA CYS A 606 -32.14 -18.76 28.52
C CYS A 606 -33.14 -17.80 29.18
N HIS A 607 -32.97 -16.48 29.00
CA HIS A 607 -33.82 -15.44 29.56
C HIS A 607 -33.89 -15.39 31.09
N THR A 608 -33.01 -16.12 31.79
CA THR A 608 -32.90 -16.05 33.25
C THR A 608 -32.20 -14.75 33.68
N THR A 609 -32.84 -14.01 34.59
CA THR A 609 -32.25 -12.84 35.27
C THR A 609 -31.33 -13.27 36.42
N GLN A 610 -30.16 -12.65 36.53
CA GLN A 610 -29.20 -12.94 37.61
C GLN A 610 -28.46 -11.69 38.11
N GLU A 611 -28.07 -11.71 39.38
CA GLU A 611 -27.23 -10.68 40.01
C GLU A 611 -25.81 -10.73 39.44
N CYS A 612 -25.30 -9.60 38.98
CA CYS A 612 -24.03 -9.53 38.23
C CYS A 612 -23.01 -8.57 38.83
N LEU A 613 -23.37 -7.76 39.83
CA LEU A 613 -22.51 -6.69 40.33
C LEU A 613 -21.13 -7.18 40.82
N GLU A 614 -21.09 -8.24 41.63
CA GLU A 614 -19.81 -8.80 42.09
C GLU A 614 -18.98 -9.39 40.94
N LYS A 615 -19.67 -9.97 39.95
CA LYS A 615 -19.07 -10.60 38.78
C LYS A 615 -18.41 -9.55 37.89
N GLU A 616 -19.12 -8.45 37.67
CA GLU A 616 -18.65 -7.28 36.93
C GLU A 616 -17.46 -6.61 37.61
N GLN A 617 -17.53 -6.38 38.93
CA GLN A 617 -16.41 -5.81 39.70
C GLN A 617 -15.15 -6.69 39.62
N LYS A 618 -15.30 -8.01 39.75
CA LYS A 618 -14.17 -8.94 39.60
C LYS A 618 -13.62 -8.92 38.17
N ALA A 619 -14.48 -8.89 37.15
CA ALA A 619 -14.05 -8.80 35.75
C ALA A 619 -13.25 -7.52 35.49
N PHE A 620 -13.71 -6.39 36.04
CA PHE A 620 -13.00 -5.10 35.98
C PHE A 620 -11.62 -5.18 36.66
N GLN A 621 -11.53 -5.75 37.87
CA GLN A 621 -10.25 -5.93 38.57
C GLN A 621 -9.26 -6.81 37.80
N MET A 622 -9.74 -7.81 37.04
CA MET A 622 -8.87 -8.65 36.20
C MET A 622 -8.25 -7.90 35.03
N HIS A 623 -8.78 -6.73 34.64
CA HIS A 623 -8.15 -5.89 33.63
C HIS A 623 -6.79 -5.36 34.09
N ASP A 624 -6.66 -4.89 35.34
CA ASP A 624 -5.39 -4.44 35.90
C ASP A 624 -4.34 -5.55 35.91
N LEU A 625 -4.73 -6.76 36.32
CA LEU A 625 -3.86 -7.93 36.30
C LEU A 625 -3.41 -8.32 34.88
N PHE A 626 -4.29 -8.15 33.88
CA PHE A 626 -3.94 -8.36 32.48
C PHE A 626 -2.91 -7.33 32.00
N VAL A 627 -3.13 -6.03 32.28
CA VAL A 627 -2.21 -4.95 31.90
C VAL A 627 -0.82 -5.17 32.50
N GLN A 628 -0.73 -5.52 33.79
CA GLN A 628 0.54 -5.87 34.43
C GLN A 628 1.25 -7.03 33.71
N GLY A 629 0.49 -8.07 33.33
CA GLY A 629 1.03 -9.20 32.57
C GLY A 629 1.56 -8.80 31.20
N VAL A 630 0.86 -7.91 30.48
CA VAL A 630 1.30 -7.38 29.17
C VAL A 630 2.59 -6.56 29.32
N GLN A 631 2.65 -5.65 30.29
CA GLN A 631 3.84 -4.83 30.56
C GLN A 631 5.07 -5.69 30.89
N LEU A 632 4.90 -6.77 31.66
CA LEU A 632 5.96 -7.73 31.94
C LEU A 632 6.42 -8.47 30.67
N ALA A 633 5.50 -8.82 29.77
CA ALA A 633 5.83 -9.44 28.50
C ALA A 633 6.58 -8.48 27.55
N GLU A 634 6.25 -7.19 27.57
CA GLU A 634 6.94 -6.15 26.77
C GLU A 634 8.41 -5.96 27.18
N ILE A 635 8.73 -6.15 28.46
CA ILE A 635 10.12 -6.16 28.96
C ILE A 635 10.75 -7.56 28.97
N GLU A 636 10.15 -8.51 28.23
CA GLU A 636 10.63 -9.89 28.04
C GLU A 636 10.67 -10.76 29.32
N SER A 637 9.98 -10.33 30.39
CA SER A 637 9.83 -11.11 31.62
C SER A 637 8.69 -12.13 31.47
N TYR A 638 8.84 -13.05 30.51
CA TYR A 638 7.77 -13.98 30.10
C TYR A 638 7.32 -14.95 31.21
N GLY A 639 8.20 -15.32 32.14
CA GLY A 639 7.86 -16.20 33.26
C GLY A 639 6.88 -15.57 34.25
N GLU A 640 7.18 -14.34 34.68
CA GLU A 640 6.31 -13.58 35.59
C GLU A 640 5.02 -13.11 34.89
N ALA A 641 5.14 -12.68 33.63
CA ALA A 641 3.99 -12.36 32.79
C ALA A 641 3.01 -13.54 32.73
N LEU A 642 3.53 -14.75 32.47
CA LEU A 642 2.72 -15.96 32.38
C LEU A 642 1.96 -16.26 33.68
N ASP A 643 2.59 -16.13 34.86
CA ASP A 643 1.90 -16.32 36.14
C ASP A 643 0.70 -15.39 36.29
N ARG A 644 0.91 -14.10 36.02
CA ARG A 644 -0.14 -13.07 36.12
C ARG A 644 -1.27 -13.33 35.12
N LEU A 645 -0.92 -13.63 33.87
CA LEU A 645 -1.87 -13.85 32.80
C LEU A 645 -2.64 -15.16 32.98
N GLN A 646 -2.04 -16.22 33.50
CA GLN A 646 -2.74 -17.47 33.80
C GLN A 646 -3.76 -17.31 34.92
N ARG A 647 -3.42 -16.54 35.97
CA ARG A 647 -4.37 -16.18 37.03
C ARG A 647 -5.52 -15.34 36.49
N CYS A 648 -5.22 -14.37 35.63
CA CYS A 648 -6.23 -13.57 34.93
C CYS A 648 -7.14 -14.46 34.06
N LEU A 649 -6.56 -15.36 33.27
CA LEU A 649 -7.28 -16.28 32.39
C LEU A 649 -8.26 -17.16 33.19
N ALA A 650 -7.77 -17.80 34.26
CA ALA A 650 -8.57 -18.68 35.10
C ALA A 650 -9.77 -17.96 35.74
N ALA A 651 -9.63 -16.67 36.07
CA ALA A 651 -10.74 -15.84 36.54
C ALA A 651 -11.68 -15.48 35.38
N ARG A 652 -11.16 -14.97 34.26
CA ARG A 652 -11.94 -14.57 33.08
C ARG A 652 -12.77 -15.72 32.49
N GLU A 653 -12.29 -16.96 32.50
CA GLU A 653 -13.05 -18.12 32.01
C GLU A 653 -14.30 -18.45 32.83
N LYS A 654 -14.31 -18.07 34.12
CA LYS A 654 -15.48 -18.21 35.00
C LYS A 654 -16.43 -17.02 34.86
N LEU A 655 -15.88 -15.84 34.58
CA LEU A 655 -16.61 -14.58 34.59
C LEU A 655 -17.21 -14.22 33.23
N LEU A 656 -16.49 -14.46 32.15
CA LEU A 656 -16.78 -13.91 30.83
C LEU A 656 -17.36 -14.97 29.90
N TYR A 657 -18.26 -14.54 29.01
CA TYR A 657 -18.78 -15.40 27.94
C TYR A 657 -17.61 -15.94 27.09
N ARG A 658 -17.73 -17.17 26.58
CA ARG A 658 -16.63 -17.88 25.91
C ARG A 658 -16.02 -17.13 24.70
N HIS A 659 -16.81 -16.28 24.04
CA HIS A 659 -16.40 -15.45 22.90
C HIS A 659 -16.20 -13.97 23.27
N ASN A 660 -16.07 -13.66 24.56
CA ASN A 660 -15.75 -12.32 25.02
C ASN A 660 -14.36 -11.90 24.52
N LYS A 661 -14.24 -10.66 24.04
CA LYS A 661 -13.00 -10.11 23.46
C LYS A 661 -11.84 -10.11 24.46
N GLN A 662 -12.09 -9.72 25.71
CA GLN A 662 -11.05 -9.69 26.75
C GLN A 662 -10.55 -11.09 27.10
N LEU A 663 -11.43 -12.09 27.05
CA LEU A 663 -11.03 -13.48 27.26
C LEU A 663 -10.17 -14.01 26.10
N MET A 664 -10.54 -13.65 24.88
CA MET A 664 -9.77 -13.98 23.67
C MET A 664 -8.36 -13.36 23.72
N GLU A 665 -8.25 -12.07 24.05
CA GLU A 665 -6.96 -11.36 24.21
C GLU A 665 -6.07 -11.99 25.29
N THR A 666 -6.65 -12.41 26.43
CA THR A 666 -5.87 -13.10 27.47
C THR A 666 -5.35 -14.45 27.01
N ARG A 667 -6.17 -15.23 26.29
CA ARG A 667 -5.73 -16.52 25.74
C ARG A 667 -4.56 -16.36 24.78
N ASP A 668 -4.62 -15.32 23.94
CA ASP A 668 -3.56 -15.04 22.98
C ASP A 668 -2.26 -14.63 23.67
N MET A 669 -2.33 -13.74 24.67
CA MET A 669 -1.15 -13.31 25.41
C MET A 669 -0.53 -14.45 26.23
N VAL A 670 -1.35 -15.32 26.86
CA VAL A 670 -0.85 -16.54 27.53
C VAL A 670 -0.11 -17.43 26.53
N ALA A 671 -0.68 -17.64 25.35
CA ALA A 671 -0.03 -18.45 24.31
C ALA A 671 1.29 -17.83 23.84
N LYS A 672 1.34 -16.49 23.67
CA LYS A 672 2.57 -15.76 23.33
C LYS A 672 3.66 -15.98 24.37
N CYS A 673 3.37 -15.82 25.66
CA CYS A 673 4.35 -16.08 26.72
C CYS A 673 4.81 -17.55 26.75
N LEU A 674 3.90 -18.50 26.53
CA LEU A 674 4.26 -19.93 26.45
C LEU A 674 5.20 -20.23 25.28
N CYS A 675 4.95 -19.62 24.10
CA CYS A 675 5.82 -19.77 22.94
C CYS A 675 7.20 -19.16 23.17
N ALA A 676 7.28 -17.98 23.78
CA ALA A 676 8.55 -17.34 24.14
C ALA A 676 9.39 -18.21 25.12
N LEU A 677 8.72 -18.94 26.00
CA LEU A 677 9.33 -19.90 26.92
C LEU A 677 9.56 -21.29 26.29
N GLN A 678 9.38 -21.46 24.97
CA GLN A 678 9.55 -22.73 24.23
C GLN A 678 8.60 -23.85 24.71
N ARG A 679 7.45 -23.51 25.30
CA ARG A 679 6.42 -24.43 25.83
C ARG A 679 5.25 -24.56 24.86
N PHE A 680 5.51 -25.02 23.64
CA PHE A 680 4.53 -25.01 22.54
C PHE A 680 3.35 -25.93 22.78
N ARG A 681 3.56 -27.12 23.37
CA ARG A 681 2.47 -28.06 23.68
C ARG A 681 1.40 -27.44 24.58
N GLU A 682 1.82 -26.61 25.54
CA GLU A 682 0.90 -25.92 26.46
C GLU A 682 0.16 -24.76 25.77
N ALA A 683 0.78 -24.11 24.77
CA ALA A 683 0.17 -23.03 24.00
C ALA A 683 -0.97 -23.50 23.09
N VAL A 684 -1.02 -24.79 22.73
CA VAL A 684 -2.04 -25.36 21.81
C VAL A 684 -3.47 -25.15 22.33
N GLY A 685 -3.70 -25.35 23.63
CA GLY A 685 -5.04 -25.27 24.23
C GLY A 685 -5.63 -23.85 24.19
N PRO A 686 -4.95 -22.84 24.78
CA PRO A 686 -5.40 -21.45 24.75
C PRO A 686 -5.63 -20.93 23.32
N LEU A 687 -4.72 -21.21 22.37
CA LEU A 687 -4.86 -20.79 20.98
C LEU A 687 -6.06 -21.43 20.29
N LYS A 688 -6.31 -22.72 20.51
CA LYS A 688 -7.47 -23.40 19.92
C LYS A 688 -8.78 -22.71 20.32
N LEU A 689 -8.91 -22.33 21.59
CA LEU A 689 -10.08 -21.61 22.09
C LEU A 689 -10.14 -20.16 21.59
N ALA A 690 -8.99 -19.50 21.42
CA ALA A 690 -8.93 -18.18 20.79
C ALA A 690 -9.43 -18.22 19.33
N ILE A 691 -9.02 -19.22 18.55
CA ILE A 691 -9.45 -19.43 17.15
C ILE A 691 -10.95 -19.65 17.04
N GLU A 692 -11.57 -20.38 17.99
CA GLU A 692 -13.02 -20.55 18.03
C GLU A 692 -13.74 -19.22 18.22
N SER A 693 -13.21 -18.36 19.10
CA SER A 693 -13.72 -17.00 19.26
C SER A 693 -13.51 -16.14 18.02
N VAL A 694 -12.32 -16.14 17.42
CA VAL A 694 -12.04 -15.41 16.17
C VAL A 694 -12.98 -15.85 15.06
N ARG A 695 -13.25 -17.15 14.94
CA ARG A 695 -14.21 -17.71 13.97
C ARG A 695 -15.64 -17.25 14.23
N PHE A 696 -16.04 -17.13 15.50
CA PHE A 696 -17.35 -16.61 15.90
C PHE A 696 -17.46 -15.10 15.64
N VAL A 697 -16.39 -14.35 15.91
CA VAL A 697 -16.36 -12.89 15.77
C VAL A 697 -16.22 -12.47 14.30
N TYR A 698 -15.33 -13.05 13.52
CA TYR A 698 -15.06 -12.53 12.16
C TYR A 698 -15.63 -13.42 11.04
N GLY A 699 -15.97 -14.66 11.36
CA GLY A 699 -16.50 -15.63 10.42
C GLY A 699 -15.44 -16.57 9.83
N LYS A 700 -15.90 -17.63 9.16
CA LYS A 700 -15.06 -18.74 8.66
C LYS A 700 -14.17 -18.41 7.45
N HIS A 701 -14.43 -17.27 6.80
CA HIS A 701 -13.71 -16.83 5.61
C HIS A 701 -12.94 -15.54 5.85
N SER A 702 -12.86 -15.05 7.09
CA SER A 702 -12.21 -13.78 7.38
C SER A 702 -10.69 -13.90 7.37
N ILE A 703 -10.03 -12.79 7.07
CA ILE A 703 -8.58 -12.75 7.10
C ILE A 703 -8.00 -12.87 8.52
N GLU A 704 -8.73 -12.39 9.53
CA GLU A 704 -8.38 -12.53 10.94
C GLU A 704 -8.27 -14.02 11.32
N LEU A 705 -9.23 -14.85 10.89
CA LEU A 705 -9.15 -16.29 11.10
C LEU A 705 -7.97 -16.91 10.34
N GLY A 706 -7.70 -16.45 9.12
CA GLY A 706 -6.53 -16.89 8.35
C GLY A 706 -5.23 -16.67 9.12
N ASN A 707 -5.00 -15.45 9.61
CA ASN A 707 -3.80 -15.08 10.36
C ASN A 707 -3.67 -15.89 11.66
N GLU A 708 -4.77 -16.05 12.41
CA GLU A 708 -4.79 -16.84 13.64
C GLU A 708 -4.51 -18.33 13.39
N LEU A 709 -5.04 -18.89 12.30
CA LEU A 709 -4.74 -20.26 11.88
C LEU A 709 -3.27 -20.41 11.42
N LEU A 710 -2.70 -19.40 10.76
CA LEU A 710 -1.28 -19.43 10.36
C LEU A 710 -0.37 -19.51 11.59
N LYS A 711 -0.60 -18.63 12.57
CA LYS A 711 0.08 -18.63 13.88
C LYS A 711 -0.08 -19.95 14.62
N TYR A 712 -1.31 -20.48 14.66
CA TYR A 712 -1.57 -21.77 15.29
C TYR A 712 -0.86 -22.93 14.59
N GLY A 713 -0.73 -22.87 13.26
CA GLY A 713 0.05 -23.82 12.47
C GLY A 713 1.52 -23.87 12.89
N ASP A 714 2.14 -22.71 13.19
CA ASP A 714 3.51 -22.65 13.70
C ASP A 714 3.65 -23.30 15.06
N VAL A 715 2.75 -22.97 15.98
CA VAL A 715 2.74 -23.55 17.33
C VAL A 715 2.54 -25.06 17.26
N LEU A 716 1.65 -25.56 16.40
CA LEU A 716 1.43 -26.99 16.22
C LEU A 716 2.65 -27.71 15.62
N MET A 717 3.34 -27.09 14.66
CA MET A 717 4.58 -27.64 14.10
C MET A 717 5.66 -27.79 15.18
N ASN A 718 5.86 -26.76 16.01
CA ASN A 718 6.81 -26.81 17.11
C ASN A 718 6.38 -27.79 18.21
N ALA A 719 5.11 -27.81 18.58
CA ALA A 719 4.56 -28.77 19.55
C ALA A 719 4.70 -30.22 19.08
N THR A 720 4.59 -30.47 17.77
CA THR A 720 4.82 -31.79 17.15
C THR A 720 6.27 -32.23 17.37
N GLN A 721 7.25 -31.34 17.17
CA GLN A 721 8.66 -31.63 17.42
C GLN A 721 8.94 -31.83 18.91
N GLU A 722 8.40 -30.97 19.77
CA GLU A 722 8.51 -31.06 21.23
C GLU A 722 7.95 -32.39 21.77
N SER A 723 6.76 -32.80 21.30
CA SER A 723 6.12 -34.06 21.69
C SER A 723 6.95 -35.27 21.28
N PHE A 724 7.48 -35.26 20.06
CA PHE A 724 8.34 -36.33 19.57
C PHE A 724 9.67 -36.43 20.36
N ALA A 725 10.33 -35.29 20.61
CA ALA A 725 11.57 -35.27 21.39
C ALA A 725 11.37 -35.81 22.82
N ARG A 726 10.21 -35.56 23.43
CA ARG A 726 9.89 -35.99 24.78
C ARG A 726 9.47 -37.47 24.89
N SER A 727 8.74 -37.99 23.92
CA SER A 727 8.06 -39.30 24.09
C SER A 727 8.05 -40.18 22.84
N GLY A 728 8.79 -39.83 21.79
CA GLY A 728 8.78 -40.56 20.52
C GLY A 728 7.38 -40.61 19.91
N TYR A 729 7.04 -41.73 19.26
CA TYR A 729 5.71 -41.91 18.69
C TYR A 729 4.66 -42.09 19.79
N SER A 730 3.66 -41.20 19.82
CA SER A 730 2.59 -41.22 20.80
C SER A 730 1.24 -40.87 20.17
N ARG A 731 0.14 -41.18 20.87
CA ARG A 731 -1.22 -40.77 20.47
C ARG A 731 -1.36 -39.24 20.42
N GLU A 732 -0.67 -38.54 21.31
CA GLU A 732 -0.61 -37.09 21.33
C GLU A 732 0.05 -36.56 20.06
N LEU A 733 1.22 -37.10 19.69
CA LEU A 733 1.92 -36.73 18.45
C LEU A 733 1.04 -36.94 17.21
N ALA A 734 0.35 -38.08 17.12
CA ALA A 734 -0.58 -38.35 16.03
C ALA A 734 -1.73 -37.33 15.96
N THR A 735 -2.21 -36.87 17.12
CA THR A 735 -3.25 -35.83 17.21
C THR A 735 -2.72 -34.48 16.73
N LEU A 736 -1.53 -34.08 17.20
CA LEU A 736 -0.86 -32.83 16.78
C LEU A 736 -0.62 -32.81 15.26
N ILE A 737 -0.08 -33.88 14.68
CA ILE A 737 0.11 -33.99 13.22
C ILE A 737 -1.23 -33.84 12.48
N GLY A 738 -2.30 -34.48 12.97
CA GLY A 738 -3.63 -34.38 12.40
C GLY A 738 -4.21 -32.96 12.47
N ASP A 739 -4.02 -32.27 13.60
CA ASP A 739 -4.40 -30.88 13.79
C ASP A 739 -3.60 -29.96 12.85
N THR A 740 -2.28 -30.13 12.73
CA THR A 740 -1.44 -29.33 11.83
C THR A 740 -1.90 -29.45 10.39
N LYS A 741 -2.20 -30.68 9.91
CA LYS A 741 -2.73 -30.90 8.56
C LYS A 741 -4.05 -30.18 8.33
N ARG A 742 -4.98 -30.28 9.29
CA ARG A 742 -6.28 -29.61 9.20
C ARG A 742 -6.13 -28.10 9.14
N VAL A 743 -5.28 -27.53 9.99
CA VAL A 743 -5.03 -26.09 10.04
C VAL A 743 -4.46 -25.60 8.72
N LEU A 744 -3.39 -26.22 8.21
CA LEU A 744 -2.78 -25.84 6.93
C LEU A 744 -3.77 -25.92 5.74
N LEU A 745 -4.68 -26.91 5.73
CA LEU A 745 -5.72 -27.04 4.70
C LEU A 745 -6.84 -26.00 4.84
N GLN A 746 -7.16 -25.56 6.06
CA GLN A 746 -8.17 -24.53 6.30
C GLN A 746 -7.65 -23.12 6.02
N THR A 747 -6.36 -22.87 6.24
CA THR A 747 -5.75 -21.54 6.08
C THR A 747 -5.63 -21.14 4.60
N GLU A 748 -5.17 -22.04 3.74
CA GLU A 748 -4.85 -21.75 2.33
C GLU A 748 -6.03 -21.12 1.54
N PRO A 749 -7.28 -21.63 1.59
CA PRO A 749 -8.41 -21.02 0.90
C PRO A 749 -8.71 -19.57 1.34
N ILE A 750 -8.48 -19.23 2.61
CA ILE A 750 -8.71 -17.87 3.14
C ILE A 750 -7.72 -16.89 2.52
N PHE A 751 -6.43 -17.25 2.51
CA PHE A 751 -5.38 -16.42 1.90
C PHE A 751 -5.56 -16.31 0.37
N LEU A 752 -5.98 -17.37 -0.31
CA LEU A 752 -6.28 -17.31 -1.75
C LEU A 752 -7.45 -16.36 -2.07
N LEU A 753 -8.49 -16.37 -1.23
CA LEU A 753 -9.62 -15.47 -1.36
C LEU A 753 -9.18 -14.01 -1.20
N HIS A 754 -8.51 -13.68 -0.09
CA HIS A 754 -8.15 -12.30 0.26
C HIS A 754 -6.92 -11.76 -0.47
N TYR A 755 -5.91 -12.58 -0.71
CA TYR A 755 -4.60 -12.15 -1.23
C TYR A 755 -4.18 -12.80 -2.56
N GLY A 756 -4.77 -13.92 -2.96
CA GLY A 756 -4.43 -14.60 -4.21
C GLY A 756 -3.20 -15.50 -4.09
N LYS A 757 -2.76 -16.11 -5.21
CA LYS A 757 -1.75 -17.17 -5.21
C LYS A 757 -0.33 -16.65 -5.01
N ALA A 758 -0.05 -15.45 -5.49
CA ALA A 758 1.27 -14.82 -5.39
C ALA A 758 1.63 -14.37 -3.96
N HIS A 759 0.70 -14.38 -3.00
CA HIS A 759 0.97 -13.89 -1.65
C HIS A 759 2.01 -14.77 -0.92
N PRO A 760 3.03 -14.19 -0.24
CA PRO A 760 4.09 -14.96 0.43
C PRO A 760 3.59 -16.05 1.38
N ALA A 761 2.51 -15.80 2.11
CA ALA A 761 1.91 -16.78 3.01
C ALA A 761 1.46 -18.07 2.30
N ILE A 762 1.09 -18.02 1.00
CA ILE A 762 0.76 -19.24 0.24
C ILE A 762 2.00 -20.12 0.05
N LYS A 763 3.15 -19.50 -0.31
CA LYS A 763 4.43 -20.19 -0.42
C LYS A 763 4.89 -20.73 0.94
N GLU A 764 4.69 -19.97 2.00
CA GLU A 764 4.98 -20.37 3.38
C GLU A 764 4.15 -21.60 3.80
N LEU A 765 2.84 -21.61 3.53
CA LEU A 765 1.96 -22.75 3.81
C LEU A 765 2.38 -24.01 3.04
N ALA A 766 2.79 -23.86 1.77
CA ALA A 766 3.33 -24.96 0.97
C ALA A 766 4.64 -25.50 1.57
N GLY A 767 5.55 -24.62 2.01
CA GLY A 767 6.78 -24.99 2.70
C GLY A 767 6.52 -25.72 4.03
N LYS A 768 5.57 -25.24 4.84
CA LYS A 768 5.13 -25.89 6.08
C LYS A 768 4.57 -27.30 5.82
N ARG A 769 3.77 -27.46 4.76
CA ARG A 769 3.24 -28.78 4.35
C ARG A 769 4.37 -29.74 3.98
N ALA A 770 5.33 -29.30 3.17
CA ALA A 770 6.49 -30.11 2.79
C ALA A 770 7.34 -30.50 4.02
N LYS A 771 7.60 -29.57 4.94
CA LYS A 771 8.32 -29.85 6.20
C LYS A 771 7.59 -30.89 7.05
N LEU A 772 6.26 -30.79 7.16
CA LEU A 772 5.45 -31.75 7.89
C LEU A 772 5.48 -33.14 7.23
N ASP A 773 5.37 -33.21 5.90
CA ASP A 773 5.42 -34.47 5.17
C ASP A 773 6.81 -35.14 5.27
N GLN A 774 7.90 -34.36 5.22
CA GLN A 774 9.25 -34.85 5.47
C GLN A 774 9.39 -35.38 6.90
N PHE A 775 8.87 -34.66 7.90
CA PHE A 775 8.84 -35.11 9.29
C PHE A 775 8.10 -36.45 9.41
N ILE A 776 6.94 -36.59 8.74
CA ILE A 776 6.16 -37.84 8.73
C ILE A 776 6.91 -38.97 8.02
N ALA A 777 7.61 -38.68 6.91
CA ALA A 777 8.34 -39.68 6.14
C ALA A 777 9.49 -40.30 6.93
N ARG A 778 10.12 -39.56 7.85
CA ARG A 778 11.14 -40.10 8.78
C ARG A 778 10.62 -41.27 9.61
N PHE A 779 9.31 -41.44 9.75
CA PHE A 779 8.67 -42.56 10.47
C PHE A 779 8.30 -43.74 9.58
N LYS A 780 8.30 -43.59 8.24
CA LYS A 780 7.93 -44.65 7.29
C LYS A 780 9.13 -45.37 6.66
N SER A 781 10.34 -44.89 6.90
CA SER A 781 11.56 -45.57 6.51
C SER A 781 11.84 -46.72 7.50
N PRO A 782 11.98 -47.98 7.05
CA PRO A 782 12.40 -49.05 7.95
C PRO A 782 13.77 -48.70 8.52
N SER A 783 14.01 -49.02 9.79
CA SER A 783 15.31 -48.80 10.40
C SER A 783 16.37 -49.62 9.63
N PRO A 784 17.65 -49.18 9.58
CA PRO A 784 18.72 -50.00 9.01
C PRO A 784 18.91 -51.35 9.71
N SER A 785 18.27 -51.56 10.87
CA SER A 785 18.26 -52.83 11.60
C SER A 785 17.18 -53.80 11.11
N GLU A 786 16.20 -53.38 10.31
CA GLU A 786 15.14 -54.24 9.74
C GLU A 786 15.46 -54.72 8.31
N GLN A 787 16.60 -54.30 7.74
CA GLN A 787 17.11 -54.79 6.44
C GLN A 787 18.23 -55.83 6.57
N ARG A 788 18.50 -56.29 7.79
CA ARG A 788 19.41 -57.41 8.09
C ARG A 788 18.71 -58.41 8.99
N ASP A 789 17.65 -59.04 8.47
CA ASP A 789 17.18 -60.36 8.90
C ASP A 789 16.61 -61.11 7.69
#